data_AF-A0A9E0K144-F1
#
_entry.id   AF-A0A9E0K144-F1
#
_cell.length_a   1.000
_cell.length_b   1.000
_cell.length_c   1.000
_cell.angle_alpha   90.00
_cell.angle_beta   90.00
_cell.angle_gamma   90.00
#
_symmetry.space_group_name_H-M   'P 1'
#
loop_
_entity.id
_entity.type
_entity.pdbx_description
1 polymer ?
#
loop_
_entity_poly.entity_id
_entity_poly.type
_entity_poly.pdbx_seq_one_letter_code
_entity_poly.pdbx_strand_id
1 'polypeptide(L)'
;MEQKQPIVHNSHLLKYREPFGAVATSTTVKICIDISLSIAVKAVTLRLWQDGIGAQIINMTAPTLREDEAVYEASIPVGEKYGIIWYYFIIETAENILFYGNNKDNLGGEGSLYNHEPPSFQITIYQEGVTTPTWFKNAIIYQIFPDRFYRDNKLMLTDKKNRLLHGSWQSKPIYFKDVKTKDIIAYDFFGGNLAGIIAKLPYLKELGISVIYLNPIFEAQSNHRYDTGDYHKIDEWLGDLNTFKMLCQEANKVGIAIFLDGVFSHTGSDSKYFNKEGTYETLGAYQSKKSPYYSWYCFENYPDKYQSWWGFDTLPNVNELDLQYQDFIINNNESVLKYWLAQGIKGWRLDVVDEIPDQFLKNFYKTLKQENAEAVLIGEVWEDASHKASYGKIREYLNGDELDSVMNYPFRRILIDFILGHSDAKLAQRLVLSLYENYPLENFYAMMNLVGSHDEVRIMTILGEAQINEFMPDTEIADYQLPLEQYKLAMQRLKLLATWQMTFPGVPSIYYGDEVGMQGYKDPHNRGSFIWGNEDKKLLEWYKQIIAVRNANPALRTGSFKILQAEDDIFIYSRVINQGIDVFGQPAENGIFIVIFNRSKSEKYELTLEVPEISVGIMEDVLTSCQYSVSFGQVNIIVEPLSVIVLQDVTPQYQKKAGILMHPTSLPSAYGQGTMGRAAYEFIDFLEKAGQSLWQILPLNIPDNVGSPYQSVSAFAGNVNLLDFEELMTSQLLTPALLNQFKAEFSAAQSCNSLTVCRKYLKVAFTNFKGSTDYEEFCQQQSFWLNDFALFMALSEKFSFKSWDKWPTALRVRETVAISQATAELLDEINYYKFTQYLFQRQWLKLKRYANSKGIKIIGDLPIFVSHNSADVWANQKIFKLATDGSPLTVAGVPPDYFSETGQLWGNPHYDWKVLAKTDYQWWIERFKTLLNLVDMIRVDHFRGFEAYWEVPFGQKDAVKGRWVKAPGQELFAAIRAKFGDLHIIAEDLGNITNEVIALKHHFDFPGMNILQFSLMIDENEEIKFTCDHNSIIYTGTHDNNTISGWLSQDLPEAKKTQIIKYLRTKVRKNCAESDLLLEFAYGSRAKFAIIPLQDWLNLDSSARMNLPGSVEANWQWQVQADCLSADLALKIKELVQYYNRQ
;
A
#
# COMPACT_ATOMS: atom_id res chain seq x y z
N MET A 1 6.20 18.60 28.30
CA MET A 1 5.55 19.64 27.49
C MET A 1 6.65 20.47 26.87
N GLU A 2 7.10 20.08 25.68
CA GLU A 2 8.01 20.91 24.89
C GLU A 2 7.25 22.17 24.45
N GLN A 3 7.88 23.35 24.60
CA GLN A 3 7.30 24.60 24.08
C GLN A 3 7.24 24.51 22.56
N LYS A 4 6.03 24.51 22.01
CA LYS A 4 5.78 24.55 20.56
C LYS A 4 6.54 25.74 19.96
N GLN A 5 7.35 25.51 18.92
CA GLN A 5 8.07 26.60 18.26
C GLN A 5 7.07 27.60 17.66
N PRO A 6 7.32 28.91 17.77
CA PRO A 6 6.35 29.92 17.33
C PRO A 6 6.29 30.10 15.80
N ILE A 7 7.23 29.53 15.04
CA ILE A 7 7.24 29.52 13.57
C ILE A 7 7.71 28.14 13.12
N VAL A 8 6.97 27.46 12.24
CA VAL A 8 7.26 26.09 11.81
C VAL A 8 7.06 25.91 10.30
N HIS A 9 8.09 25.38 9.63
CA HIS A 9 8.00 24.75 8.32
C HIS A 9 8.84 23.47 8.35
N ASN A 10 8.26 22.34 7.95
CA ASN A 10 8.95 21.06 7.89
C ASN A 10 8.82 20.43 6.49
N SER A 11 9.87 20.50 5.68
CA SER A 11 9.82 20.09 4.28
C SER A 11 9.58 18.59 4.08
N HIS A 12 9.77 17.77 5.11
CA HIS A 12 9.48 16.34 5.09
C HIS A 12 8.00 16.00 5.31
N LEU A 13 7.15 16.97 5.64
CA LEU A 13 5.71 16.77 5.86
C LEU A 13 4.91 17.37 4.70
N LEU A 14 3.96 16.60 4.18
CA LEU A 14 3.10 17.01 3.06
C LEU A 14 2.32 18.29 3.32
N LYS A 15 1.97 18.56 4.59
CA LYS A 15 1.31 19.81 5.03
C LYS A 15 2.11 21.06 4.63
N TYR A 16 3.43 21.01 4.70
CA TYR A 16 4.30 22.17 4.46
C TYR A 16 4.88 22.20 3.04
N ARG A 17 4.97 21.06 2.38
CA ARG A 17 5.49 20.93 1.03
C ARG A 17 4.74 19.84 0.27
N GLU A 18 4.08 20.24 -0.81
CA GLU A 18 3.26 19.35 -1.62
C GLU A 18 3.52 19.56 -3.12
N PRO A 19 3.84 18.51 -3.89
CA PRO A 19 4.10 17.13 -3.44
C PRO A 19 5.44 16.99 -2.67
N PHE A 20 5.57 15.91 -1.90
CA PHE A 20 6.83 15.59 -1.20
C PHE A 20 7.93 15.22 -2.20
N GLY A 21 9.16 15.64 -1.90
CA GLY A 21 10.36 15.25 -2.63
C GLY A 21 10.59 16.00 -3.94
N ALA A 22 11.41 15.41 -4.81
CA ALA A 22 11.71 15.92 -6.14
C ALA A 22 10.48 15.89 -7.06
N VAL A 23 10.37 16.85 -7.98
CA VAL A 23 9.17 17.03 -8.83
C VAL A 23 9.51 17.16 -10.31
N ALA A 24 8.59 16.73 -11.18
CA ALA A 24 8.75 16.86 -12.62
C ALA A 24 8.53 18.31 -13.07
N THR A 25 9.19 18.71 -14.17
CA THR A 25 8.80 19.89 -14.96
C THR A 25 7.29 19.85 -15.23
N SER A 26 6.59 20.99 -15.17
CA SER A 26 5.11 21.11 -15.25
C SER A 26 4.30 20.82 -13.97
N THR A 27 4.95 20.47 -12.86
CA THR A 27 4.29 20.32 -11.55
C THR A 27 4.14 21.68 -10.85
N THR A 28 3.10 21.85 -10.04
CA THR A 28 2.99 22.99 -9.10
C THR A 28 3.36 22.52 -7.70
N VAL A 29 4.29 23.22 -7.04
CA VAL A 29 4.69 22.95 -5.65
C VAL A 29 4.01 23.95 -4.73
N LYS A 30 3.23 23.45 -3.77
CA LYS A 30 2.66 24.25 -2.68
C LYS A 30 3.63 24.25 -1.49
N ILE A 31 3.93 25.43 -0.96
CA ILE A 31 4.78 25.64 0.20
C ILE A 31 4.01 26.42 1.26
N CYS A 32 4.01 25.92 2.50
CA CYS A 32 3.32 26.53 3.64
C CYS A 32 4.26 26.80 4.81
N ILE A 33 3.95 27.78 5.64
CA ILE A 33 4.61 28.03 6.92
C ILE A 33 3.57 28.45 7.97
N ASP A 34 3.67 27.85 9.16
CA ASP A 34 2.79 28.17 10.29
C ASP A 34 3.50 29.18 11.20
N ILE A 35 2.78 30.23 11.60
CA ILE A 35 3.29 31.27 12.51
C ILE A 35 2.29 31.51 13.64
N SER A 36 2.76 31.47 14.89
CA SER A 36 1.97 31.78 16.08
C SER A 36 1.34 33.17 16.00
N LEU A 37 0.05 33.26 16.37
CA LEU A 37 -0.70 34.52 16.48
C LEU A 37 -0.12 35.51 17.51
N SER A 38 0.78 35.04 18.39
CA SER A 38 1.54 35.92 19.28
C SER A 38 2.54 36.81 18.54
N ILE A 39 2.86 36.52 17.27
CA ILE A 39 3.77 37.31 16.45
C ILE A 39 2.95 38.20 15.51
N ALA A 40 3.10 39.52 15.65
CA ALA A 40 2.48 40.50 14.76
C ALA A 40 3.22 40.56 13.41
N VAL A 41 2.81 39.71 12.47
CA VAL A 41 3.35 39.63 11.10
C VAL A 41 2.66 40.63 10.18
N LYS A 42 3.45 41.39 9.41
CA LYS A 42 2.98 42.30 8.35
C LYS A 42 2.91 41.61 7.00
N ALA A 43 3.95 40.84 6.66
CA ALA A 43 4.06 40.12 5.40
C ALA A 43 4.97 38.89 5.57
N VAL A 44 4.67 37.84 4.81
CA VAL A 44 5.56 36.69 4.65
C VAL A 44 5.86 36.54 3.17
N THR A 45 7.15 36.41 2.88
CA THR A 45 7.67 36.40 1.53
C THR A 45 8.54 35.17 1.35
N LEU A 46 8.28 34.43 0.29
CA LEU A 46 9.07 33.28 -0.11
C LEU A 46 10.12 33.71 -1.14
N ARG A 47 11.40 33.53 -0.82
CA ARG A 47 12.50 33.81 -1.73
C ARG A 47 12.93 32.52 -2.39
N LEU A 48 12.85 32.48 -3.71
CA LEU A 48 13.34 31.37 -4.55
C LEU A 48 14.61 31.77 -5.27
N TRP A 49 15.50 30.82 -5.56
CA TRP A 49 16.61 30.99 -6.48
C TRP A 49 16.86 29.70 -7.27
N GLN A 50 17.02 29.85 -8.57
CA GLN A 50 17.39 28.77 -9.48
C GLN A 50 18.53 29.24 -10.36
N ASP A 51 19.55 28.40 -10.52
CA ASP A 51 20.71 28.74 -11.34
C ASP A 51 20.28 29.05 -12.78
N GLY A 52 20.88 30.08 -13.39
CA GLY A 52 20.52 30.63 -14.70
C GLY A 52 19.10 31.21 -14.86
N ILE A 53 18.26 31.24 -13.83
CA ILE A 53 17.01 32.05 -13.79
C ILE A 53 17.19 33.25 -12.86
N GLY A 54 17.85 33.05 -11.72
CA GLY A 54 18.08 34.07 -10.70
C GLY A 54 17.07 34.02 -9.55
N ALA A 55 17.09 35.06 -8.72
CA ALA A 55 16.22 35.14 -7.55
C ALA A 55 14.80 35.59 -7.93
N GLN A 56 13.80 34.95 -7.34
CA GLN A 56 12.40 35.34 -7.44
C GLN A 56 11.84 35.54 -6.02
N ILE A 57 10.92 36.50 -5.89
CA ILE A 57 10.31 36.87 -4.62
C ILE A 57 8.81 36.71 -4.78
N ILE A 58 8.21 35.85 -3.98
CA ILE A 58 6.78 35.55 -4.01
C ILE A 58 6.19 35.97 -2.67
N ASN A 59 5.28 36.94 -2.70
CA ASN A 59 4.49 37.26 -1.51
C ASN A 59 3.51 36.10 -1.25
N MET A 60 3.54 35.55 -0.05
CA MET A 60 2.62 34.49 0.34
C MET A 60 1.21 35.06 0.50
N THR A 61 0.19 34.25 0.26
CA THR A 61 -1.20 34.68 0.39
C THR A 61 -1.55 35.06 1.82
N ALA A 62 -2.62 35.83 2.00
CA ALA A 62 -3.14 36.17 3.33
C ALA A 62 -3.36 34.89 4.15
N PRO A 63 -3.01 34.90 5.44
CA PRO A 63 -2.96 33.66 6.20
C PRO A 63 -4.34 33.11 6.48
N THR A 64 -4.46 31.78 6.46
CA THR A 64 -5.63 31.10 7.03
C THR A 64 -5.42 30.94 8.52
N LEU A 65 -6.35 31.43 9.34
CA LEU A 65 -6.27 31.34 10.80
C LEU A 65 -6.72 29.96 11.30
N ARG A 66 -5.93 29.34 12.18
CA ARG A 66 -6.21 28.04 12.81
C ARG A 66 -5.85 28.11 14.30
N GLU A 67 -6.85 28.09 15.17
CA GLU A 67 -6.70 28.19 16.64
C GLU A 67 -5.74 29.32 17.06
N ASP A 68 -4.47 28.98 17.37
CA ASP A 68 -3.42 29.89 17.83
C ASP A 68 -2.37 30.24 16.75
N GLU A 69 -2.58 29.85 15.49
CA GLU A 69 -1.63 29.98 14.38
C GLU A 69 -2.23 30.62 13.12
N ALA A 70 -1.37 31.29 12.36
CA ALA A 70 -1.62 31.85 11.03
C ALA A 70 -0.81 31.07 10.00
N VAL A 71 -1.49 30.42 9.05
CA VAL A 71 -0.87 29.61 7.99
C VAL A 71 -0.72 30.42 6.73
N TYR A 72 0.51 30.65 6.28
CA TYR A 72 0.82 31.33 5.02
C TYR A 72 1.13 30.29 3.95
N GLU A 73 0.64 30.51 2.71
CA GLU A 73 0.87 29.59 1.59
C GLU A 73 1.32 30.29 0.31
N ALA A 74 2.07 29.57 -0.51
CA ALA A 74 2.44 29.97 -1.88
C ALA A 74 2.41 28.74 -2.80
N SER A 75 1.94 28.93 -4.03
CA SER A 75 1.98 27.92 -5.09
C SER A 75 2.99 28.33 -6.15
N ILE A 76 3.96 27.45 -6.41
CA ILE A 76 5.09 27.69 -7.31
C ILE A 76 4.90 26.81 -8.55
N PRO A 77 4.51 27.38 -9.70
CA PRO A 77 4.49 26.62 -10.95
C PRO A 77 5.94 26.37 -11.39
N VAL A 78 6.33 25.10 -11.48
CA VAL A 78 7.65 24.72 -11.98
C VAL A 78 7.65 24.84 -13.49
N GLY A 79 8.53 25.70 -14.02
CA GLY A 79 8.68 25.90 -15.46
C GLY A 79 9.33 24.73 -16.19
N GLU A 80 9.69 24.94 -17.46
CA GLU A 80 10.31 23.91 -18.31
C GLU A 80 11.79 23.64 -17.95
N LYS A 81 12.41 24.50 -17.13
CA LYS A 81 13.82 24.36 -16.74
C LYS A 81 13.96 23.42 -15.54
N TYR A 82 14.58 22.27 -15.75
CA TYR A 82 15.02 21.34 -14.70
C TYR A 82 16.29 21.82 -13.99
N GLY A 83 16.64 21.21 -12.86
CA GLY A 83 17.71 21.64 -11.94
C GLY A 83 17.18 21.88 -10.53
N ILE A 84 17.80 22.78 -9.77
CA ILE A 84 17.47 22.96 -8.35
C ILE A 84 16.87 24.33 -8.08
N ILE A 85 15.74 24.35 -7.38
CA ILE A 85 15.17 25.55 -6.75
C ILE A 85 15.54 25.56 -5.27
N TRP A 86 16.17 26.63 -4.84
CA TRP A 86 16.52 26.89 -3.44
C TRP A 86 15.53 27.89 -2.84
N TYR A 87 14.99 27.61 -1.66
CA TYR A 87 14.04 28.51 -1.02
C TYR A 87 14.24 28.73 0.47
N TYR A 88 13.82 29.91 0.94
CA TYR A 88 13.65 30.25 2.35
C TYR A 88 12.57 31.34 2.52
N PHE A 89 12.12 31.55 3.75
CA PHE A 89 11.08 32.51 4.10
C PHE A 89 11.68 33.78 4.71
N ILE A 90 11.11 34.92 4.35
CA ILE A 90 11.37 36.24 4.94
C ILE A 90 10.06 36.66 5.62
N ILE A 91 10.13 36.93 6.91
CA ILE A 91 8.98 37.24 7.76
C ILE A 91 9.17 38.67 8.26
N GLU A 92 8.33 39.59 7.79
CA GLU A 92 8.34 40.98 8.23
C GLU A 92 7.40 41.15 9.42
N THR A 93 7.94 41.56 10.57
CA THR A 93 7.14 41.83 11.78
C THR A 93 6.97 43.33 12.04
N ALA A 94 6.27 43.68 13.10
CA ALA A 94 6.20 45.05 13.57
C ALA A 94 7.58 45.64 13.94
N GLU A 95 8.50 44.80 14.46
CA GLU A 95 9.74 45.21 15.11
C GLU A 95 11.00 44.93 14.29
N ASN A 96 11.02 43.86 13.49
CA ASN A 96 12.19 43.39 12.76
C ASN A 96 11.83 42.51 11.54
N ILE A 97 12.86 42.11 10.78
CA ILE A 97 12.76 41.10 9.71
C ILE A 97 13.42 39.81 10.24
N LEU A 98 12.69 38.71 10.17
CA LEU A 98 13.16 37.38 10.52
C LEU A 98 13.31 36.53 9.26
N PHE A 99 14.23 35.58 9.28
CA PHE A 99 14.40 34.61 8.21
C PHE A 99 14.13 33.21 8.75
N TYR A 100 13.42 32.38 7.98
CA TYR A 100 13.22 30.98 8.31
C TYR A 100 13.70 30.13 7.14
N GLY A 101 14.63 29.22 7.41
CA GLY A 101 15.26 28.40 6.38
C GLY A 101 15.54 27.00 6.87
N ASN A 102 16.34 26.28 6.09
CA ASN A 102 16.76 24.92 6.40
C ASN A 102 17.52 24.89 7.74
N ASN A 103 17.52 23.72 8.39
CA ASN A 103 18.25 23.55 9.63
C ASN A 103 19.76 23.65 9.41
N LYS A 104 20.50 23.79 10.51
CA LYS A 104 21.97 23.97 10.48
C LYS A 104 22.73 22.81 9.84
N ASP A 105 22.11 21.63 9.78
CA ASP A 105 22.70 20.43 9.19
C ASP A 105 22.42 20.34 7.67
N ASN A 106 21.59 21.23 7.12
CA ASN A 106 21.14 21.27 5.72
C ASN A 106 20.41 20.01 5.25
N LEU A 107 19.70 19.32 6.15
CA LEU A 107 19.08 18.01 5.86
C LEU A 107 17.61 18.08 5.42
N GLY A 108 17.04 19.27 5.22
CA GLY A 108 15.60 19.42 5.04
C GLY A 108 14.86 19.12 6.34
N GLY A 109 13.57 18.81 6.27
CA GLY A 109 12.73 18.58 7.45
C GLY A 109 12.39 19.87 8.17
N GLU A 110 12.26 19.84 9.51
CA GLU A 110 11.99 21.03 10.31
C GLU A 110 13.14 22.05 10.18
N GLY A 111 12.77 23.29 9.83
CA GLY A 111 13.70 24.39 9.65
C GLY A 111 14.14 25.06 10.94
N SER A 112 14.71 26.26 10.80
CA SER A 112 15.15 27.07 11.93
C SER A 112 15.01 28.56 11.64
N LEU A 113 14.90 29.34 12.72
CA LEU A 113 14.83 30.80 12.66
C LEU A 113 16.23 31.43 12.67
N TYR A 114 16.42 32.47 11.85
CA TYR A 114 17.67 33.20 11.68
C TYR A 114 17.43 34.71 11.62
N ASN A 115 18.44 35.49 11.99
CA ASN A 115 18.46 36.95 11.89
C ASN A 115 19.20 37.46 10.64
N HIS A 116 19.60 36.56 9.75
CA HIS A 116 20.30 36.80 8.50
C HIS A 116 19.86 35.75 7.48
N GLU A 117 20.32 35.88 6.22
CA GLU A 117 20.00 34.91 5.16
C GLU A 117 20.35 33.48 5.60
N PRO A 118 19.36 32.56 5.64
CA PRO A 118 19.54 31.25 6.21
C PRO A 118 20.01 30.25 5.14
N PRO A 119 20.46 29.04 5.54
CA PRO A 119 20.56 27.93 4.60
C PRO A 119 19.20 27.67 3.95
N SER A 120 19.20 27.38 2.65
CA SER A 120 17.98 27.20 1.87
C SER A 120 17.53 25.74 1.86
N PHE A 121 16.22 25.53 1.77
CA PHE A 121 15.64 24.24 1.41
C PHE A 121 15.83 23.97 -0.08
N GLN A 122 15.83 22.70 -0.47
CA GLN A 122 16.07 22.23 -1.83
C GLN A 122 14.80 21.66 -2.47
N ILE A 123 14.53 22.01 -3.73
CA ILE A 123 13.58 21.30 -4.59
C ILE A 123 14.30 20.88 -5.87
N THR A 124 14.52 19.58 -6.02
CA THR A 124 15.06 18.99 -7.25
C THR A 124 13.95 18.91 -8.29
N ILE A 125 14.20 19.50 -9.47
CA ILE A 125 13.31 19.48 -10.63
C ILE A 125 13.93 18.56 -11.69
N TYR A 126 13.21 17.52 -12.06
CA TYR A 126 13.61 16.58 -13.11
C TYR A 126 12.69 16.67 -14.33
N GLN A 127 13.15 16.16 -15.47
CA GLN A 127 12.37 16.17 -16.70
C GLN A 127 11.13 15.27 -16.60
N GLU A 128 9.98 15.76 -17.06
CA GLU A 128 8.72 14.98 -17.08
C GLU A 128 8.84 13.70 -17.92
N GLY A 129 8.27 12.60 -17.42
CA GLY A 129 8.21 11.30 -18.11
C GLY A 129 9.50 10.47 -18.05
N VAL A 130 10.53 10.93 -17.36
CA VAL A 130 11.76 10.16 -17.13
C VAL A 130 11.47 8.95 -16.25
N THR A 131 11.96 7.78 -16.67
CA THR A 131 11.87 6.53 -15.93
C THR A 131 13.20 5.80 -15.96
N THR A 132 13.48 5.02 -14.92
CA THR A 132 14.61 4.08 -14.89
C THR A 132 14.14 2.66 -15.27
N PRO A 133 15.00 1.81 -15.86
CA PRO A 133 14.59 0.47 -16.30
C PRO A 133 13.93 -0.34 -15.17
N THR A 134 12.71 -0.83 -15.39
CA THR A 134 11.90 -1.49 -14.35
C THR A 134 12.56 -2.76 -13.82
N TRP A 135 13.22 -3.53 -14.69
CA TRP A 135 13.94 -4.74 -14.29
C TRP A 135 15.09 -4.43 -13.32
N PHE A 136 15.72 -3.25 -13.44
CA PHE A 136 16.87 -2.87 -12.64
C PHE A 136 16.49 -2.57 -11.19
N LYS A 137 15.35 -1.90 -10.95
CA LYS A 137 14.81 -1.70 -9.59
C LYS A 137 14.54 -3.01 -8.83
N ASN A 138 14.35 -4.10 -9.58
CA ASN A 138 14.15 -5.44 -9.03
C ASN A 138 15.44 -6.26 -8.89
N ALA A 139 16.59 -5.69 -9.27
CA ALA A 139 17.84 -6.40 -9.36
C ALA A 139 18.62 -6.47 -8.04
N ILE A 140 19.65 -7.31 -8.03
CA ILE A 140 20.71 -7.37 -7.02
C ILE A 140 22.03 -7.46 -7.78
N ILE A 141 22.92 -6.52 -7.51
CA ILE A 141 24.25 -6.42 -8.10
C ILE A 141 25.24 -7.22 -7.28
N TYR A 142 26.12 -7.93 -7.97
CA TYR A 142 27.31 -8.55 -7.39
C TYR A 142 28.55 -8.00 -8.11
N GLN A 143 29.33 -7.19 -7.40
CA GLN A 143 30.56 -6.58 -7.91
C GLN A 143 31.72 -7.58 -7.82
N ILE A 144 32.36 -7.84 -8.96
CA ILE A 144 33.49 -8.75 -9.08
C ILE A 144 34.73 -7.98 -9.53
N PHE A 145 35.81 -8.16 -8.76
CA PHE A 145 37.17 -7.85 -9.21
C PHE A 145 37.74 -9.09 -9.93
N PRO A 146 37.85 -9.10 -11.28
CA PRO A 146 38.00 -10.35 -12.04
C PRO A 146 39.22 -11.20 -11.66
N ASP A 147 40.38 -10.57 -11.47
CA ASP A 147 41.64 -11.25 -11.14
C ASP A 147 41.59 -11.99 -9.78
N ARG A 148 40.65 -11.63 -8.91
CA ARG A 148 40.60 -12.06 -7.51
C ARG A 148 39.43 -12.99 -7.20
N PHE A 149 38.54 -13.24 -8.15
CA PHE A 149 37.31 -14.00 -7.89
C PHE A 149 37.47 -15.51 -8.06
N TYR A 150 37.94 -15.99 -9.21
CA TYR A 150 38.19 -17.43 -9.42
C TYR A 150 39.17 -17.68 -10.58
N ARG A 151 40.23 -18.44 -10.32
CA ARG A 151 41.25 -18.86 -11.30
C ARG A 151 40.86 -20.18 -11.97
N ASP A 152 40.45 -20.13 -13.24
CA ASP A 152 40.45 -21.33 -14.09
C ASP A 152 41.84 -21.53 -14.70
N ASN A 153 42.48 -22.66 -14.39
CA ASN A 153 43.87 -22.96 -14.76
C ASN A 153 44.07 -23.37 -16.23
N LYS A 154 43.02 -23.37 -17.06
CA LYS A 154 43.14 -23.73 -18.49
C LYS A 154 43.69 -22.58 -19.34
N LEU A 155 43.62 -21.34 -18.84
CA LEU A 155 44.17 -20.18 -19.52
C LEU A 155 45.70 -20.17 -19.38
N MET A 156 46.41 -20.31 -20.51
CA MET A 156 47.86 -20.22 -20.56
C MET A 156 48.27 -18.75 -20.53
N LEU A 157 48.90 -18.32 -19.43
CA LEU A 157 49.34 -16.94 -19.25
C LEU A 157 50.71 -16.72 -19.90
N THR A 158 50.81 -15.66 -20.68
CA THR A 158 52.04 -15.16 -21.33
C THR A 158 52.95 -14.51 -20.30
N ASP A 159 54.27 -14.57 -20.52
CA ASP A 159 55.23 -13.82 -19.70
C ASP A 159 55.17 -12.33 -20.10
N LYS A 160 54.67 -11.48 -19.19
CA LYS A 160 54.52 -10.04 -19.40
C LYS A 160 55.40 -9.27 -18.42
N LYS A 161 56.15 -8.31 -18.96
CA LYS A 161 57.02 -7.42 -18.17
C LYS A 161 56.18 -6.69 -17.11
N ASN A 162 56.74 -6.53 -15.91
CA ASN A 162 56.13 -5.80 -14.78
C ASN A 162 54.78 -6.39 -14.29
N ARG A 163 54.47 -7.66 -14.61
CA ARG A 163 53.34 -8.40 -14.04
C ARG A 163 53.86 -9.62 -13.27
N LEU A 164 53.48 -9.76 -12.01
CA LEU A 164 53.83 -10.91 -11.17
C LEU A 164 52.62 -11.80 -10.94
N LEU A 165 52.67 -13.06 -11.37
CA LEU A 165 51.64 -14.04 -11.05
C LEU A 165 51.95 -14.76 -9.72
N HIS A 166 51.01 -14.71 -8.78
CA HIS A 166 51.09 -15.47 -7.53
C HIS A 166 50.87 -16.97 -7.77
N GLY A 167 51.84 -17.79 -7.32
CA GLY A 167 51.74 -19.25 -7.40
C GLY A 167 50.62 -19.84 -6.53
N SER A 168 50.34 -19.22 -5.37
CA SER A 168 49.25 -19.62 -4.48
C SER A 168 48.07 -18.67 -4.60
N TRP A 169 46.86 -19.22 -4.63
CA TRP A 169 45.62 -18.44 -4.54
C TRP A 169 45.46 -17.77 -3.16
N GLN A 170 46.09 -18.31 -2.11
CA GLN A 170 46.02 -17.78 -0.74
C GLN A 170 47.06 -16.70 -0.42
N SER A 171 47.87 -16.31 -1.41
CA SER A 171 48.83 -15.20 -1.24
C SER A 171 48.13 -13.89 -0.87
N LYS A 172 48.88 -12.95 -0.29
CA LYS A 172 48.37 -11.61 0.02
C LYS A 172 48.63 -10.63 -1.12
N PRO A 173 47.71 -9.68 -1.39
CA PRO A 173 47.95 -8.60 -2.33
C PRO A 173 49.19 -7.79 -1.97
N ILE A 174 50.00 -7.43 -2.96
CA ILE A 174 51.18 -6.58 -2.74
C ILE A 174 51.47 -5.71 -3.97
N TYR A 175 51.77 -4.44 -3.73
CA TYR A 175 52.34 -3.56 -4.76
C TYR A 175 53.85 -3.47 -4.60
N PHE A 176 54.59 -3.92 -5.61
CA PHE A 176 56.04 -3.76 -5.64
C PHE A 176 56.36 -2.33 -6.03
N LYS A 177 56.90 -1.56 -5.10
CA LYS A 177 57.23 -0.14 -5.30
C LYS A 177 58.74 0.10 -5.36
N ASP A 178 59.16 1.04 -6.20
CA ASP A 178 60.54 1.52 -6.19
C ASP A 178 60.88 2.16 -4.84
N VAL A 179 62.08 1.91 -4.34
CA VAL A 179 62.48 2.36 -3.00
C VAL A 179 62.55 3.89 -2.91
N LYS A 180 62.94 4.56 -4.00
CA LYS A 180 63.17 6.01 -4.08
C LYS A 180 61.95 6.76 -4.59
N THR A 181 61.39 6.36 -5.73
CA THR A 181 60.28 7.10 -6.35
C THR A 181 58.93 6.73 -5.76
N LYS A 182 58.83 5.57 -5.10
CA LYS A 182 57.59 4.96 -4.59
C LYS A 182 56.60 4.54 -5.68
N ASP A 183 56.97 4.66 -6.95
CA ASP A 183 56.17 4.20 -8.09
C ASP A 183 56.05 2.68 -8.10
N ILE A 184 54.94 2.18 -8.64
CA ILE A 184 54.73 0.74 -8.79
C ILE A 184 55.59 0.23 -9.95
N ILE A 185 56.52 -0.67 -9.65
CA ILE A 185 57.42 -1.29 -10.63
C ILE A 185 56.87 -2.62 -11.17
N ALA A 186 56.01 -3.29 -10.40
CA ALA A 186 55.30 -4.48 -10.84
C ALA A 186 53.95 -4.63 -10.14
N TYR A 187 52.93 -4.98 -10.90
CA TYR A 187 51.60 -5.30 -10.39
C TYR A 187 51.45 -6.80 -10.15
N ASP A 188 50.76 -7.15 -9.08
CA ASP A 188 50.52 -8.54 -8.72
C ASP A 188 49.19 -9.07 -9.29
N PHE A 189 49.18 -10.34 -9.66
CA PHE A 189 48.03 -10.99 -10.26
C PHE A 189 47.81 -12.34 -9.60
N PHE A 190 46.53 -12.65 -9.42
CA PHE A 190 46.07 -13.93 -8.93
C PHE A 190 45.46 -14.76 -10.06
N GLY A 191 45.40 -14.30 -11.30
CA GLY A 191 45.00 -15.14 -12.44
C GLY A 191 43.52 -15.52 -12.46
N GLY A 192 42.68 -14.83 -11.68
CA GLY A 192 41.23 -14.92 -11.86
C GLY A 192 40.84 -14.43 -13.25
N ASN A 193 39.86 -15.08 -13.87
CA ASN A 193 39.56 -14.87 -15.29
C ASN A 193 38.07 -15.08 -15.64
N LEU A 194 37.67 -14.70 -16.86
CA LEU A 194 36.28 -14.74 -17.31
C LEU A 194 35.72 -16.17 -17.34
N ALA A 195 36.52 -17.17 -17.72
CA ALA A 195 36.14 -18.58 -17.66
C ALA A 195 35.83 -19.01 -16.21
N GLY A 196 36.59 -18.47 -15.26
CA GLY A 196 36.36 -18.69 -13.85
C GLY A 196 35.05 -18.09 -13.33
N ILE A 197 34.69 -16.90 -13.82
CA ILE A 197 33.38 -16.29 -13.52
C ILE A 197 32.25 -17.16 -14.09
N ILE A 198 32.38 -17.65 -15.33
CA ILE A 198 31.41 -18.58 -15.96
C ILE A 198 31.21 -19.82 -15.08
N ALA A 199 32.30 -20.42 -14.60
CA ALA A 199 32.25 -21.61 -13.73
C ALA A 199 31.52 -21.36 -12.40
N LYS A 200 31.36 -20.10 -11.98
CA LYS A 200 30.73 -19.69 -10.72
C LYS A 200 29.36 -19.03 -10.90
N LEU A 201 28.84 -18.93 -12.13
CA LEU A 201 27.44 -18.52 -12.36
C LEU A 201 26.42 -19.34 -11.56
N PRO A 202 26.57 -20.68 -11.37
CA PRO A 202 25.65 -21.44 -10.52
C PRO A 202 25.60 -20.94 -9.07
N TYR A 203 26.76 -20.58 -8.50
CA TYR A 203 26.84 -20.01 -7.14
C TYR A 203 26.11 -18.67 -7.06
N LEU A 204 26.34 -17.77 -8.02
CA LEU A 204 25.69 -16.45 -8.06
C LEU A 204 24.18 -16.58 -8.28
N LYS A 205 23.75 -17.54 -9.10
CA LYS A 205 22.33 -17.82 -9.32
C LYS A 205 21.66 -18.37 -8.06
N GLU A 206 22.31 -19.32 -7.36
CA GLU A 206 21.84 -19.87 -6.10
C GLU A 206 21.73 -18.79 -5.02
N LEU A 207 22.69 -17.84 -4.99
CA LEU A 207 22.64 -16.68 -4.10
C LEU A 207 21.49 -15.72 -4.43
N GLY A 208 20.98 -15.74 -5.67
CA GLY A 208 19.85 -14.90 -6.12
C GLY A 208 20.26 -13.61 -6.82
N ILE A 209 21.47 -13.54 -7.35
CA ILE A 209 22.01 -12.39 -8.09
C ILE A 209 21.38 -12.27 -9.48
N SER A 210 21.17 -11.04 -9.95
CA SER A 210 20.67 -10.74 -11.29
C SER A 210 21.54 -9.79 -12.10
N VAL A 211 22.55 -9.14 -11.50
CA VAL A 211 23.54 -8.32 -12.20
C VAL A 211 24.94 -8.68 -11.71
N ILE A 212 25.87 -8.93 -12.63
CA ILE A 212 27.30 -8.93 -12.35
C ILE A 212 27.86 -7.61 -12.85
N TYR A 213 28.48 -6.86 -11.94
CA TYR A 213 29.26 -5.67 -12.26
C TYR A 213 30.74 -6.05 -12.22
N LEU A 214 31.43 -5.93 -13.35
CA LEU A 214 32.87 -6.19 -13.44
C LEU A 214 33.63 -4.88 -13.32
N ASN A 215 34.59 -4.83 -12.38
CA ASN A 215 35.71 -3.88 -12.47
C ASN A 215 36.43 -4.04 -13.85
N PRO A 216 37.23 -3.05 -14.30
CA PRO A 216 37.69 -2.98 -15.69
C PRO A 216 38.33 -4.28 -16.19
N ILE A 217 37.98 -4.66 -17.42
CA ILE A 217 38.39 -5.93 -18.06
C ILE A 217 39.26 -5.75 -19.31
N PHE A 218 39.46 -4.50 -19.73
CA PHE A 218 40.20 -4.18 -20.94
C PHE A 218 41.70 -4.34 -20.72
N GLU A 219 42.44 -4.53 -21.81
CA GLU A 219 43.90 -4.66 -21.78
C GLU A 219 44.51 -3.43 -21.09
N ALA A 220 45.34 -3.65 -20.07
CA ALA A 220 45.98 -2.61 -19.26
C ALA A 220 47.17 -3.18 -18.48
N GLN A 221 48.18 -2.40 -18.08
CA GLN A 221 49.37 -2.98 -17.43
C GLN A 221 49.07 -3.52 -16.03
N SER A 222 48.20 -2.84 -15.28
CA SER A 222 47.89 -3.14 -13.89
C SER A 222 46.91 -4.30 -13.69
N ASN A 223 46.75 -4.71 -12.42
CA ASN A 223 45.77 -5.71 -12.02
C ASN A 223 44.33 -5.17 -11.93
N HIS A 224 44.17 -3.86 -11.74
CA HIS A 224 42.89 -3.17 -11.61
C HIS A 224 42.37 -2.64 -12.94
N ARG A 225 43.26 -2.45 -13.93
CA ARG A 225 42.97 -2.13 -15.33
C ARG A 225 42.28 -0.78 -15.58
N TYR A 226 42.38 0.14 -14.63
CA TYR A 226 41.94 1.54 -14.82
C TYR A 226 42.90 2.31 -15.76
N ASP A 227 44.15 1.89 -15.84
CA ASP A 227 45.17 2.32 -16.81
C ASP A 227 44.94 1.70 -18.21
N THR A 228 43.75 1.91 -18.78
CA THR A 228 43.32 1.23 -20.01
C THR A 228 44.30 1.42 -21.17
N GLY A 229 44.77 0.30 -21.71
CA GLY A 229 45.68 0.20 -22.84
C GLY A 229 44.98 0.12 -24.20
N ASP A 230 43.93 -0.71 -24.32
CA ASP A 230 43.06 -0.82 -25.51
C ASP A 230 41.60 -1.18 -25.11
N TYR A 231 40.69 -0.21 -25.22
CA TYR A 231 39.24 -0.37 -24.92
C TYR A 231 38.51 -1.44 -25.74
N HIS A 232 39.01 -1.82 -26.92
CA HIS A 232 38.35 -2.83 -27.78
C HIS A 232 38.87 -4.25 -27.54
N LYS A 233 39.84 -4.42 -26.65
CA LYS A 233 40.52 -5.69 -26.39
C LYS A 233 40.42 -6.09 -24.92
N ILE A 234 39.94 -7.31 -24.67
CA ILE A 234 39.98 -7.93 -23.34
C ILE A 234 41.44 -8.18 -22.95
N ASP A 235 41.78 -7.93 -21.69
CA ASP A 235 43.10 -8.29 -21.16
C ASP A 235 43.32 -9.81 -21.27
N GLU A 236 44.41 -10.19 -21.92
CA GLU A 236 44.71 -11.60 -22.21
C GLU A 236 44.85 -12.49 -20.96
N TRP A 237 45.12 -11.92 -19.77
CA TRP A 237 45.15 -12.69 -18.53
C TRP A 237 43.74 -12.93 -17.94
N LEU A 238 42.70 -12.26 -18.45
CA LEU A 238 41.29 -12.54 -18.16
C LEU A 238 40.64 -13.43 -19.21
N GLY A 239 41.15 -13.47 -20.43
CA GLY A 239 40.65 -14.30 -21.53
C GLY A 239 40.62 -13.54 -22.86
N ASP A 240 39.62 -13.84 -23.67
CA ASP A 240 39.43 -13.24 -24.99
C ASP A 240 37.98 -12.81 -25.24
N LEU A 241 37.72 -12.20 -26.40
CA LEU A 241 36.37 -11.77 -26.79
C LEU A 241 35.37 -12.94 -26.86
N ASN A 242 35.81 -14.15 -27.26
CA ASN A 242 34.93 -15.31 -27.34
C ASN A 242 34.47 -15.77 -25.95
N THR A 243 35.40 -15.78 -25.00
CA THR A 243 35.13 -16.09 -23.59
C THR A 243 34.19 -15.04 -22.99
N PHE A 244 34.37 -13.76 -23.32
CA PHE A 244 33.46 -12.70 -22.89
C PHE A 244 32.04 -12.88 -23.45
N LYS A 245 31.90 -13.16 -24.76
CA LYS A 245 30.60 -13.48 -25.37
C LYS A 245 29.94 -14.67 -24.69
N MET A 246 30.72 -15.70 -24.38
CA MET A 246 30.24 -16.88 -23.65
C MET A 246 29.75 -16.49 -22.25
N LEU A 247 30.47 -15.62 -21.53
CA LEU A 247 30.02 -15.10 -20.24
C LEU A 247 28.67 -14.40 -20.35
N CYS A 248 28.51 -13.46 -21.28
CA CYS A 248 27.22 -12.77 -21.50
C CYS A 248 26.09 -13.76 -21.85
N GLN A 249 26.37 -14.76 -22.69
CA GLN A 249 25.39 -15.77 -23.09
C GLN A 249 24.97 -16.68 -21.93
N GLU A 250 25.93 -17.25 -21.18
CA GLU A 250 25.65 -18.14 -20.06
C GLU A 250 25.01 -17.39 -18.88
N ALA A 251 25.45 -16.16 -18.60
CA ALA A 251 24.83 -15.32 -17.59
C ALA A 251 23.36 -15.02 -17.95
N ASN A 252 23.08 -14.66 -19.20
CA ASN A 252 21.73 -14.39 -19.66
C ASN A 252 20.81 -15.62 -19.57
N LYS A 253 21.32 -16.85 -19.81
CA LYS A 253 20.53 -18.09 -19.66
C LYS A 253 20.01 -18.30 -18.24
N VAL A 254 20.72 -17.81 -17.22
CA VAL A 254 20.31 -17.88 -15.82
C VAL A 254 19.69 -16.58 -15.32
N GLY A 255 19.45 -15.60 -16.19
CA GLY A 255 18.83 -14.31 -15.86
C GLY A 255 19.77 -13.33 -15.16
N ILE A 256 21.08 -13.40 -15.44
CA ILE A 256 22.09 -12.47 -14.92
C ILE A 256 22.56 -11.55 -16.05
N ALA A 257 22.46 -10.25 -15.83
CA ALA A 257 22.96 -9.20 -16.72
C ALA A 257 24.43 -8.85 -16.41
N ILE A 258 25.19 -8.44 -17.40
CA ILE A 258 26.61 -8.05 -17.24
C ILE A 258 26.75 -6.54 -17.44
N PHE A 259 27.35 -5.87 -16.46
CA PHE A 259 27.76 -4.46 -16.51
C PHE A 259 29.29 -4.37 -16.53
N LEU A 260 29.80 -3.39 -17.28
CA LEU A 260 31.23 -3.08 -17.36
C LEU A 260 31.54 -1.74 -16.72
N ASP A 261 32.76 -1.62 -16.24
CA ASP A 261 33.34 -0.35 -15.81
C ASP A 261 33.90 0.43 -17.01
N GLY A 262 33.46 1.67 -17.16
CA GLY A 262 33.81 2.58 -18.24
C GLY A 262 34.73 3.69 -17.73
N VAL A 263 36.02 3.53 -17.98
CA VAL A 263 37.06 4.50 -17.57
C VAL A 263 37.35 5.44 -18.73
N PHE A 264 36.63 6.57 -18.80
CA PHE A 264 36.66 7.46 -19.96
C PHE A 264 37.26 8.85 -19.71
N SER A 265 37.66 9.17 -18.47
CA SER A 265 38.34 10.42 -18.12
C SER A 265 39.85 10.41 -18.39
N HIS A 266 40.43 9.20 -18.49
CA HIS A 266 41.85 8.99 -18.71
C HIS A 266 42.11 7.63 -19.36
N THR A 267 43.33 7.46 -19.87
CA THR A 267 43.86 6.18 -20.37
C THR A 267 45.11 5.80 -19.58
N GLY A 268 45.66 4.60 -19.77
CA GLY A 268 47.02 4.28 -19.31
C GLY A 268 48.10 5.03 -20.10
N SER A 269 49.22 5.37 -19.46
CA SER A 269 50.39 5.91 -20.16
C SER A 269 51.01 4.89 -21.13
N ASP A 270 50.94 3.60 -20.78
CA ASP A 270 51.24 2.47 -21.66
C ASP A 270 49.98 1.99 -22.40
N SER A 271 49.43 2.88 -23.23
CA SER A 271 48.26 2.58 -24.08
C SER A 271 48.58 2.70 -25.56
N LYS A 272 47.74 2.10 -26.40
CA LYS A 272 47.78 2.24 -27.86
C LYS A 272 47.71 3.71 -28.31
N TYR A 273 47.08 4.55 -27.48
CA TYR A 273 46.76 5.94 -27.76
C TYR A 273 47.87 6.88 -27.30
N PHE A 274 48.40 6.72 -26.08
CA PHE A 274 49.45 7.56 -25.51
C PHE A 274 50.86 7.01 -25.82
N ASN A 275 51.04 5.70 -25.67
CA ASN A 275 52.22 4.89 -26.00
C ASN A 275 53.56 5.41 -25.45
N LYS A 276 53.61 5.78 -24.15
CA LYS A 276 54.83 6.30 -23.49
C LYS A 276 56.00 5.30 -23.56
N GLU A 277 55.72 4.02 -23.34
CA GLU A 277 56.72 2.95 -23.28
C GLU A 277 57.07 2.34 -24.65
N GLY A 278 56.30 2.67 -25.70
CA GLY A 278 56.50 2.11 -27.05
C GLY A 278 56.10 0.65 -27.20
N THR A 279 55.18 0.16 -26.35
CA THR A 279 54.68 -1.22 -26.36
C THR A 279 53.85 -1.54 -27.61
N TYR A 280 53.15 -0.55 -28.16
CA TYR A 280 52.25 -0.73 -29.31
C TYR A 280 52.92 -0.30 -30.62
N GLU A 281 52.60 -0.97 -31.73
CA GLU A 281 53.09 -0.60 -33.07
C GLU A 281 52.52 0.74 -33.57
N THR A 282 51.43 1.21 -32.97
CA THR A 282 50.79 2.48 -33.31
C THR A 282 51.55 3.67 -32.77
N LEU A 283 51.60 4.76 -33.55
CA LEU A 283 52.22 6.00 -33.12
C LEU A 283 51.36 6.71 -32.07
N GLY A 284 51.79 6.73 -30.80
CA GLY A 284 51.06 7.34 -29.70
C GLY A 284 51.33 8.84 -29.51
N ALA A 285 50.46 9.50 -28.76
CA ALA A 285 50.48 10.95 -28.51
C ALA A 285 51.78 11.42 -27.83
N TYR A 286 52.33 10.65 -26.89
CA TYR A 286 53.59 10.97 -26.21
C TYR A 286 54.78 10.93 -27.18
N GLN A 287 54.78 10.00 -28.13
CA GLN A 287 55.89 9.77 -29.06
C GLN A 287 55.96 10.80 -30.20
N SER A 288 54.82 11.30 -30.67
CA SER A 288 54.79 12.32 -31.73
C SER A 288 53.53 13.17 -31.73
N LYS A 289 53.69 14.47 -31.98
CA LYS A 289 52.57 15.39 -32.32
C LYS A 289 51.83 15.04 -33.62
N LYS A 290 52.37 14.13 -34.42
CA LYS A 290 51.71 13.59 -35.63
C LYS A 290 50.82 12.38 -35.35
N SER A 291 50.78 11.91 -34.11
CA SER A 291 49.86 10.84 -33.71
C SER A 291 48.42 11.26 -33.99
N PRO A 292 47.56 10.34 -34.50
CA PRO A 292 46.13 10.62 -34.64
C PRO A 292 45.45 10.89 -33.29
N TYR A 293 46.07 10.46 -32.18
CA TYR A 293 45.57 10.61 -30.83
C TYR A 293 46.12 11.85 -30.11
N TYR A 294 46.98 12.66 -30.75
CA TYR A 294 47.65 13.77 -30.07
C TYR A 294 46.65 14.80 -29.49
N SER A 295 45.55 15.08 -30.19
CA SER A 295 44.52 16.03 -29.71
C SER A 295 43.69 15.49 -28.56
N TRP A 296 43.75 14.17 -28.29
CA TRP A 296 43.06 13.59 -27.15
C TRP A 296 43.70 13.98 -25.83
N TYR A 297 44.93 14.48 -25.81
CA TYR A 297 45.66 14.76 -24.57
C TYR A 297 46.09 16.23 -24.47
N CYS A 298 46.19 16.72 -23.24
CA CYS A 298 46.60 18.10 -22.94
C CYS A 298 48.05 18.12 -22.44
N PHE A 299 48.98 18.56 -23.29
CA PHE A 299 50.39 18.73 -22.93
C PHE A 299 50.68 20.17 -22.50
N GLU A 300 51.19 20.36 -21.29
CA GLU A 300 51.70 21.64 -20.80
C GLU A 300 53.10 21.92 -21.35
N ASN A 301 53.97 20.90 -21.34
CA ASN A 301 55.30 20.94 -21.94
C ASN A 301 55.63 19.59 -22.57
N TYR A 302 55.56 19.53 -23.89
CA TYR A 302 55.65 18.29 -24.64
C TYR A 302 57.08 17.70 -24.68
N PRO A 303 57.26 16.37 -24.50
CA PRO A 303 56.21 15.38 -24.20
C PRO A 303 56.01 15.13 -22.69
N ASP A 304 56.92 15.61 -21.84
CA ASP A 304 57.08 15.11 -20.45
C ASP A 304 56.14 15.71 -19.41
N LYS A 305 55.43 16.81 -19.72
CA LYS A 305 54.47 17.42 -18.80
C LYS A 305 53.10 17.53 -19.45
N TYR A 306 52.13 16.82 -18.88
CA TYR A 306 50.76 16.71 -19.37
C TYR A 306 49.77 16.65 -18.21
N GLN A 307 48.49 16.88 -18.50
CA GLN A 307 47.42 16.68 -17.52
C GLN A 307 47.25 15.19 -17.24
N SER A 308 47.20 14.83 -15.97
CA SER A 308 47.11 13.45 -15.51
C SER A 308 46.24 13.36 -14.27
N TRP A 309 45.49 12.27 -14.15
CA TRP A 309 44.50 12.10 -13.09
C TRP A 309 45.19 12.22 -11.73
N TRP A 310 44.83 13.25 -10.96
CA TRP A 310 45.38 13.54 -9.63
C TRP A 310 46.92 13.63 -9.58
N GLY A 311 47.56 13.96 -10.71
CA GLY A 311 49.02 14.03 -10.82
C GLY A 311 49.72 12.68 -10.98
N PHE A 312 48.99 11.58 -11.18
CA PHE A 312 49.57 10.27 -11.47
C PHE A 312 50.03 10.19 -12.93
N ASP A 313 51.34 10.26 -13.14
CA ASP A 313 51.99 10.26 -14.47
C ASP A 313 51.59 9.06 -15.36
N THR A 314 51.10 7.97 -14.76
CA THR A 314 50.65 6.75 -15.43
C THR A 314 49.22 6.83 -15.99
N LEU A 315 48.46 7.88 -15.65
CA LEU A 315 47.04 8.05 -16.02
C LEU A 315 46.83 9.41 -16.73
N PRO A 316 47.33 9.59 -17.97
CA PRO A 316 47.11 10.82 -18.73
C PRO A 316 45.62 11.08 -18.97
N ASN A 317 45.15 12.29 -18.62
CA ASN A 317 43.78 12.74 -18.88
C ASN A 317 43.55 12.87 -20.37
N VAL A 318 42.36 12.47 -20.79
CA VAL A 318 41.88 12.76 -22.14
C VAL A 318 41.12 14.09 -22.15
N ASN A 319 40.99 14.70 -23.33
CA ASN A 319 40.07 15.78 -23.60
C ASN A 319 38.76 15.17 -24.10
N GLU A 320 37.80 14.96 -23.20
CA GLU A 320 36.54 14.28 -23.49
C GLU A 320 35.66 15.05 -24.49
N LEU A 321 35.93 16.34 -24.69
CA LEU A 321 35.24 17.18 -25.67
C LEU A 321 35.94 17.22 -27.04
N ASP A 322 37.07 16.55 -27.21
CA ASP A 322 37.66 16.33 -28.53
C ASP A 322 36.70 15.50 -29.40
N LEU A 323 36.40 15.99 -30.60
CA LEU A 323 35.42 15.35 -31.48
C LEU A 323 35.86 13.94 -31.90
N GLN A 324 37.15 13.70 -32.12
CA GLN A 324 37.64 12.37 -32.49
C GLN A 324 37.54 11.40 -31.31
N TYR A 325 37.75 11.89 -30.09
CA TYR A 325 37.56 11.08 -28.89
C TYR A 325 36.07 10.76 -28.65
N GLN A 326 35.16 11.73 -28.80
CA GLN A 326 33.72 11.48 -28.72
C GLN A 326 33.24 10.51 -29.79
N ASP A 327 33.76 10.62 -31.02
CA ASP A 327 33.47 9.68 -32.08
C ASP A 327 33.95 8.27 -31.73
N PHE A 328 35.13 8.16 -31.12
CA PHE A 328 35.71 6.89 -30.67
C PHE A 328 34.93 6.23 -29.51
N ILE A 329 34.50 6.99 -28.50
CA ILE A 329 33.78 6.42 -27.35
C ILE A 329 32.28 6.28 -27.59
N ILE A 330 31.64 7.23 -28.28
CA ILE A 330 30.18 7.37 -28.36
C ILE A 330 29.66 7.26 -29.80
N ASN A 331 30.05 8.18 -30.69
CA ASN A 331 29.24 8.46 -31.89
C ASN A 331 29.42 7.43 -33.02
N ASN A 332 30.65 6.98 -33.29
CA ASN A 332 30.92 6.06 -34.41
C ASN A 332 30.17 4.74 -34.25
N ASN A 333 29.91 4.05 -35.36
CA ASN A 333 29.24 2.74 -35.33
C ASN A 333 30.08 1.66 -34.61
N GLU A 334 31.40 1.81 -34.61
CA GLU A 334 32.35 0.94 -33.92
C GLU A 334 32.85 1.57 -32.60
N SER A 335 32.12 2.55 -32.07
CA SER A 335 32.49 3.21 -30.83
C SER A 335 32.53 2.23 -29.65
N VAL A 336 33.32 2.53 -28.62
CA VAL A 336 33.45 1.67 -27.43
C VAL A 336 32.08 1.33 -26.83
N LEU A 337 31.21 2.33 -26.69
CA LEU A 337 29.84 2.16 -26.20
C LEU A 337 29.05 1.14 -27.03
N LYS A 338 28.95 1.35 -28.35
CA LYS A 338 28.12 0.51 -29.25
C LYS A 338 28.72 -0.88 -29.42
N TYR A 339 30.05 -0.97 -29.51
CA TYR A 339 30.76 -2.22 -29.67
C TYR A 339 30.45 -3.19 -28.54
N TRP A 340 30.56 -2.76 -27.28
CA TRP A 340 30.33 -3.64 -26.12
C TRP A 340 28.84 -3.93 -25.87
N LEU A 341 27.93 -2.99 -26.15
CA LEU A 341 26.50 -3.27 -26.17
C LEU A 341 26.16 -4.39 -27.16
N ALA A 342 26.76 -4.37 -28.36
CA ALA A 342 26.59 -5.43 -29.35
C ALA A 342 27.17 -6.79 -28.89
N GLN A 343 28.09 -6.80 -27.92
CA GLN A 343 28.62 -8.04 -27.33
C GLN A 343 27.72 -8.62 -26.21
N GLY A 344 26.69 -7.88 -25.79
CA GLY A 344 25.65 -8.37 -24.88
C GLY A 344 25.65 -7.79 -23.46
N ILE A 345 26.40 -6.72 -23.19
CA ILE A 345 26.30 -6.02 -21.90
C ILE A 345 24.94 -5.31 -21.78
N LYS A 346 24.53 -5.04 -20.55
CA LYS A 346 23.26 -4.36 -20.23
C LYS A 346 23.43 -3.05 -19.49
N GLY A 347 24.66 -2.61 -19.28
CA GLY A 347 24.91 -1.34 -18.61
C GLY A 347 26.38 -1.04 -18.42
N TRP A 348 26.62 0.19 -18.00
CA TRP A 348 27.94 0.73 -17.68
C TRP A 348 27.93 1.34 -16.29
N ARG A 349 29.01 1.14 -15.55
CA ARG A 349 29.40 2.00 -14.42
C ARG A 349 30.47 2.95 -14.95
N LEU A 350 30.30 4.26 -14.79
CA LEU A 350 31.28 5.27 -15.20
C LEU A 350 32.19 5.62 -14.03
N ASP A 351 33.48 5.44 -14.24
CA ASP A 351 34.54 5.77 -13.29
C ASP A 351 34.76 7.28 -13.21
N VAL A 352 34.87 7.80 -11.98
CA VAL A 352 35.11 9.21 -11.66
C VAL A 352 34.28 10.16 -12.54
N VAL A 353 32.96 9.97 -12.54
CA VAL A 353 32.03 10.74 -13.41
C VAL A 353 32.09 12.26 -13.16
N ASP A 354 32.62 12.67 -12.01
CA ASP A 354 32.83 14.07 -11.64
C ASP A 354 33.89 14.80 -12.48
N GLU A 355 34.79 14.05 -13.11
CA GLU A 355 35.79 14.57 -14.06
C GLU A 355 35.22 14.69 -15.47
N ILE A 356 34.12 13.98 -15.76
CA ILE A 356 33.54 13.91 -17.09
C ILE A 356 32.70 15.18 -17.35
N PRO A 357 32.88 15.89 -18.48
CA PRO A 357 32.04 17.05 -18.81
C PRO A 357 30.57 16.68 -19.03
N ASP A 358 29.63 17.53 -18.57
CA ASP A 358 28.17 17.31 -18.70
C ASP A 358 27.75 16.99 -20.14
N GLN A 359 28.33 17.72 -21.11
CA GLN A 359 28.00 17.54 -22.53
C GLN A 359 28.38 16.15 -23.05
N PHE A 360 29.48 15.57 -22.56
CA PHE A 360 29.87 14.21 -22.90
C PHE A 360 28.90 13.22 -22.27
N LEU A 361 28.58 13.39 -20.98
CA LEU A 361 27.70 12.50 -20.23
C LEU A 361 26.28 12.45 -20.83
N LYS A 362 25.69 13.61 -21.15
CA LYS A 362 24.39 13.69 -21.82
C LYS A 362 24.39 13.00 -23.19
N ASN A 363 25.45 13.15 -23.96
CA ASN A 363 25.58 12.47 -25.26
C ASN A 363 25.74 10.95 -25.09
N PHE A 364 26.51 10.52 -24.10
CA PHE A 364 26.72 9.11 -23.77
C PHE A 364 25.40 8.46 -23.35
N TYR A 365 24.67 9.06 -22.40
CA TYR A 365 23.39 8.58 -21.91
C TYR A 365 22.35 8.51 -23.04
N LYS A 366 22.22 9.58 -23.82
CA LYS A 366 21.31 9.61 -24.97
C LYS A 366 21.61 8.48 -25.96
N THR A 367 22.88 8.28 -26.31
CA THR A 367 23.29 7.24 -27.26
C THR A 367 23.05 5.84 -26.67
N LEU A 368 23.38 5.63 -25.39
CA LEU A 368 23.12 4.37 -24.68
C LEU A 368 21.63 3.99 -24.74
N LYS A 369 20.74 4.94 -24.41
CA LYS A 369 19.28 4.73 -24.42
C LYS A 369 18.71 4.54 -25.83
N GLN A 370 19.31 5.15 -26.86
CA GLN A 370 18.93 4.92 -28.25
C GLN A 370 19.29 3.52 -28.75
N GLU A 371 20.46 3.01 -28.36
CA GLU A 371 20.90 1.66 -28.73
C GLU A 371 20.16 0.58 -27.94
N ASN A 372 19.87 0.84 -26.66
CA ASN A 372 19.10 -0.05 -25.80
C ASN A 372 18.45 0.73 -24.65
N ALA A 373 17.13 0.97 -24.74
CA ALA A 373 16.37 1.70 -23.72
C ALA A 373 16.42 1.04 -22.33
N GLU A 374 16.59 -0.29 -22.28
CA GLU A 374 16.70 -1.06 -21.04
C GLU A 374 18.12 -1.10 -20.46
N ALA A 375 19.11 -0.50 -21.14
CA ALA A 375 20.47 -0.43 -20.61
C ALA A 375 20.57 0.59 -19.47
N VAL A 376 21.38 0.28 -18.47
CA VAL A 376 21.54 1.08 -17.24
C VAL A 376 22.87 1.82 -17.24
N LEU A 377 22.86 3.09 -16.86
CA LEU A 377 24.07 3.89 -16.61
C LEU A 377 24.18 4.26 -15.13
N ILE A 378 25.29 3.87 -14.50
CA ILE A 378 25.60 4.15 -13.11
C ILE A 378 26.82 5.07 -13.04
N GLY A 379 26.74 6.18 -12.31
CA GLY A 379 27.90 7.04 -12.04
C GLY A 379 28.56 6.74 -10.69
N GLU A 380 29.88 6.89 -10.60
CA GLU A 380 30.56 6.96 -9.32
C GLU A 380 30.43 8.36 -8.69
N VAL A 381 29.56 8.50 -7.70
CA VAL A 381 29.33 9.77 -6.99
C VAL A 381 29.36 9.51 -5.48
N TRP A 382 30.23 10.21 -4.75
CA TRP A 382 30.49 9.94 -3.34
C TRP A 382 29.55 10.69 -2.37
N GLU A 383 28.98 11.80 -2.83
CA GLU A 383 28.08 12.67 -2.09
C GLU A 383 26.65 12.60 -2.63
N ASP A 384 25.78 13.50 -2.17
CA ASP A 384 24.44 13.65 -2.68
C ASP A 384 24.45 14.01 -4.18
N ALA A 385 24.04 13.07 -5.03
CA ALA A 385 24.05 13.24 -6.49
C ALA A 385 23.05 14.27 -7.03
N SER A 386 22.08 14.73 -6.23
CA SER A 386 21.11 15.74 -6.68
C SER A 386 21.69 17.16 -6.69
N HIS A 387 22.69 17.44 -5.86
CA HIS A 387 23.27 18.78 -5.71
C HIS A 387 24.80 18.78 -5.62
N LYS A 388 25.46 17.68 -5.99
CA LYS A 388 26.92 17.60 -5.98
C LYS A 388 27.53 18.77 -6.73
N ALA A 389 28.45 19.48 -6.09
CA ALA A 389 29.27 20.50 -6.72
C ALA A 389 30.64 19.93 -7.06
N SER A 390 31.04 20.03 -8.33
CA SER A 390 32.37 19.67 -8.82
C SER A 390 32.85 20.75 -9.79
N TYR A 391 34.14 21.08 -9.75
CA TYR A 391 34.75 22.09 -10.63
C TYR A 391 34.01 23.45 -10.68
N GLY A 392 33.42 23.86 -9.55
CA GLY A 392 32.71 25.14 -9.43
C GLY A 392 31.30 25.17 -10.02
N LYS A 393 30.74 24.02 -10.43
CA LYS A 393 29.37 23.88 -10.95
C LYS A 393 28.60 22.80 -10.19
N ILE A 394 27.30 23.02 -10.00
CA ILE A 394 26.37 21.99 -9.52
C ILE A 394 26.09 21.02 -10.68
N ARG A 395 26.20 19.72 -10.40
CA ARG A 395 26.00 18.63 -11.37
C ARG A 395 24.52 18.28 -11.51
N GLU A 396 24.14 17.76 -12.66
CA GLU A 396 22.74 17.56 -13.08
C GLU A 396 22.34 16.07 -13.20
N TYR A 397 23.07 15.20 -12.50
CA TYR A 397 23.06 13.75 -12.68
C TYR A 397 21.67 13.10 -12.67
N LEU A 398 20.77 13.57 -11.80
CA LEU A 398 19.44 12.98 -11.59
C LEU A 398 18.32 13.77 -12.31
N ASN A 399 18.65 14.68 -13.22
CA ASN A 399 17.65 15.48 -13.93
C ASN A 399 16.93 14.69 -15.05
N GLY A 400 17.49 13.53 -15.44
CA GLY A 400 16.86 12.53 -16.31
C GLY A 400 17.51 12.32 -17.68
N ASP A 401 18.57 13.07 -18.00
CA ASP A 401 19.32 13.03 -19.25
C ASP A 401 20.80 12.61 -19.08
N GLU A 402 21.23 12.24 -17.87
CA GLU A 402 22.62 11.93 -17.55
C GLU A 402 22.84 10.53 -16.95
N LEU A 403 22.18 10.16 -15.84
CA LEU A 403 22.38 8.88 -15.16
C LEU A 403 21.06 8.23 -14.72
N ASP A 404 20.99 6.90 -14.74
CA ASP A 404 19.89 6.16 -14.13
C ASP A 404 20.08 6.02 -12.61
N SER A 405 21.33 5.87 -12.18
CA SER A 405 21.71 5.54 -10.82
C SER A 405 23.13 6.04 -10.49
N VAL A 406 23.47 6.04 -9.21
CA VAL A 406 24.83 6.28 -8.73
C VAL A 406 25.22 5.25 -7.67
N MET A 407 26.53 5.10 -7.45
CA MET A 407 27.06 4.38 -6.29
C MET A 407 26.65 5.13 -5.01
N ASN A 408 25.70 4.60 -4.26
CA ASN A 408 25.05 5.29 -3.13
C ASN A 408 25.92 5.31 -1.86
N TYR A 409 27.06 6.00 -1.91
CA TYR A 409 27.95 6.20 -0.76
C TYR A 409 27.30 6.95 0.42
N PRO A 410 26.38 7.92 0.22
CA PRO A 410 25.61 8.49 1.31
C PRO A 410 24.83 7.43 2.11
N PHE A 411 24.13 6.51 1.43
CA PHE A 411 23.45 5.38 2.07
C PHE A 411 24.43 4.49 2.85
N ARG A 412 25.55 4.12 2.23
CA ARG A 412 26.61 3.33 2.90
C ARG A 412 27.02 3.97 4.23
N ARG A 413 27.32 5.27 4.22
CA ARG A 413 27.76 6.00 5.40
C ARG A 413 26.70 6.00 6.50
N ILE A 414 25.44 6.28 6.15
CA ILE A 414 24.32 6.30 7.11
C ILE A 414 24.22 4.96 7.85
N LEU A 415 24.25 3.85 7.11
CA LEU A 415 24.12 2.51 7.68
C LEU A 415 25.29 2.17 8.60
N ILE A 416 26.52 2.42 8.15
CA ILE A 416 27.72 2.12 8.94
C ILE A 416 27.75 2.97 10.22
N ASP A 417 27.53 4.28 10.11
CA ASP A 417 27.56 5.19 11.25
C ASP A 417 26.49 4.83 12.28
N PHE A 418 25.28 4.44 11.83
CA PHE A 418 24.25 3.96 12.74
C PHE A 418 24.70 2.67 13.42
N ILE A 419 25.05 1.62 12.68
CA ILE A 419 25.41 0.30 13.25
C ILE A 419 26.62 0.35 14.19
N LEU A 420 27.56 1.26 13.96
CA LEU A 420 28.71 1.49 14.85
C LEU A 420 28.38 2.37 16.07
N GLY A 421 27.26 3.11 16.04
CA GLY A 421 26.84 4.03 17.08
C GLY A 421 27.51 5.41 16.99
N HIS A 422 28.01 5.78 15.81
CA HIS A 422 28.47 7.15 15.52
C HIS A 422 27.28 8.10 15.28
N SER A 423 26.14 7.56 14.89
CA SER A 423 24.87 8.29 14.78
C SER A 423 23.75 7.55 15.53
N ASP A 424 22.84 8.32 16.12
CA ASP A 424 21.59 7.78 16.66
C ASP A 424 20.55 7.55 15.55
N ALA A 425 19.46 6.87 15.90
CA ALA A 425 18.38 6.58 14.97
C ALA A 425 17.72 7.85 14.40
N LYS A 426 17.64 8.94 15.17
CA LYS A 426 17.02 10.21 14.74
C LYS A 426 17.84 10.90 13.66
N LEU A 427 19.16 10.95 13.81
CA LEU A 427 20.05 11.48 12.78
C LEU A 427 20.02 10.58 11.54
N ALA A 428 20.03 9.26 11.71
CA ALA A 428 19.88 8.33 10.59
C ALA A 428 18.56 8.56 9.82
N GLN A 429 17.45 8.79 10.52
CA GLN A 429 16.16 9.12 9.90
C GLN A 429 16.25 10.41 9.08
N ARG A 430 16.82 11.48 9.65
CA ARG A 430 16.95 12.77 8.95
C ARG A 430 17.81 12.63 7.68
N LEU A 431 18.91 11.90 7.75
CA LEU A 431 19.78 11.65 6.60
C LEU A 431 19.08 10.82 5.51
N VAL A 432 18.34 9.77 5.89
CA VAL A 432 17.55 8.97 4.94
C VAL A 432 16.46 9.80 4.28
N LEU A 433 15.71 10.58 5.06
CA LEU A 433 14.64 11.43 4.53
C LEU A 433 15.18 12.55 3.64
N SER A 434 16.36 13.09 3.95
CA SER A 434 17.06 14.06 3.10
C SER A 434 17.33 13.48 1.70
N LEU A 435 17.87 12.25 1.62
CA LEU A 435 18.05 11.58 0.32
C LEU A 435 16.71 11.29 -0.38
N TYR A 436 15.70 10.87 0.38
CA TYR A 436 14.37 10.57 -0.17
C TYR A 436 13.63 11.81 -0.67
N GLU A 437 13.86 12.97 -0.03
CA GLU A 437 13.34 14.27 -0.46
C GLU A 437 14.09 14.78 -1.70
N ASN A 438 15.41 14.59 -1.75
CA ASN A 438 16.26 15.16 -2.78
C ASN A 438 16.20 14.39 -4.12
N TYR A 439 16.02 13.06 -4.08
CA TYR A 439 16.13 12.23 -5.27
C TYR A 439 14.78 12.05 -5.96
N PRO A 440 14.71 12.10 -7.30
CA PRO A 440 13.53 11.62 -8.02
C PRO A 440 13.21 10.18 -7.63
N LEU A 441 11.92 9.89 -7.45
CA LEU A 441 11.45 8.59 -6.95
C LEU A 441 11.98 7.41 -7.79
N GLU A 442 12.00 7.59 -9.11
CA GLU A 442 12.55 6.65 -10.09
C GLU A 442 14.03 6.33 -9.83
N ASN A 443 14.86 7.35 -9.56
CA ASN A 443 16.28 7.21 -9.28
C ASN A 443 16.52 6.65 -7.87
N PHE A 444 15.76 7.10 -6.86
CA PHE A 444 15.89 6.62 -5.48
C PHE A 444 15.73 5.09 -5.39
N TYR A 445 14.77 4.52 -6.12
CA TYR A 445 14.56 3.07 -6.20
C TYR A 445 15.53 2.33 -7.14
N ALA A 446 16.31 3.07 -7.93
CA ALA A 446 17.35 2.53 -8.81
C ALA A 446 18.78 2.68 -8.24
N MET A 447 18.97 3.37 -7.10
CA MET A 447 20.28 3.61 -6.50
C MET A 447 21.08 2.32 -6.27
N MET A 448 22.37 2.30 -6.62
CA MET A 448 23.25 1.18 -6.32
C MET A 448 23.67 1.23 -4.85
N ASN A 449 22.90 0.54 -4.00
CA ASN A 449 23.08 0.50 -2.55
C ASN A 449 24.24 -0.42 -2.18
N LEU A 450 25.45 0.11 -2.23
CA LEU A 450 26.68 -0.58 -1.83
C LEU A 450 26.98 -0.48 -0.33
N VAL A 451 27.80 -1.42 0.14
CA VAL A 451 28.30 -1.49 1.52
C VAL A 451 29.81 -1.68 1.52
N GLY A 452 30.31 -2.62 0.71
CA GLY A 452 31.71 -2.72 0.32
C GLY A 452 31.94 -2.21 -1.10
N SER A 453 33.18 -1.86 -1.40
CA SER A 453 33.67 -1.61 -2.75
C SER A 453 35.18 -1.86 -2.82
N HIS A 454 35.72 -1.84 -4.04
CA HIS A 454 37.14 -1.96 -4.31
C HIS A 454 38.00 -0.74 -3.88
N ASP A 455 37.40 0.37 -3.44
CA ASP A 455 38.13 1.59 -3.00
C ASP A 455 38.06 1.81 -1.50
N GLU A 456 37.20 1.05 -0.83
CA GLU A 456 36.95 1.14 0.60
C GLU A 456 37.53 -0.04 1.37
N VAL A 457 37.75 0.14 2.68
CA VAL A 457 38.10 -0.97 3.59
C VAL A 457 36.97 -2.00 3.57
N ARG A 458 37.31 -3.31 3.66
CA ARG A 458 36.30 -4.37 3.71
C ARG A 458 35.34 -4.16 4.87
N ILE A 459 34.05 -4.35 4.61
CA ILE A 459 33.01 -4.05 5.61
C ILE A 459 33.19 -4.85 6.90
N MET A 460 33.59 -6.12 6.81
CA MET A 460 33.83 -6.96 7.98
C MET A 460 34.88 -6.33 8.91
N THR A 461 35.96 -5.80 8.34
CA THR A 461 37.04 -5.13 9.07
C THR A 461 36.56 -3.84 9.76
N ILE A 462 35.71 -3.05 9.08
CA ILE A 462 35.11 -1.84 9.65
C ILE A 462 34.18 -2.19 10.83
N LEU A 463 33.28 -3.16 10.65
CA LEU A 463 32.29 -3.54 11.66
C LEU A 463 32.90 -4.22 12.90
N GLY A 464 34.11 -4.78 12.76
CA GLY A 464 34.93 -5.27 13.85
C GLY A 464 35.66 -4.19 14.64
N GLU A 465 35.53 -2.91 14.23
CA GLU A 465 36.24 -1.77 14.83
C GLU A 465 37.77 -1.98 14.81
N ALA A 466 38.30 -2.57 13.73
CA ALA A 466 39.74 -2.76 13.56
C ALA A 466 40.48 -1.42 13.66
N GLN A 467 41.57 -1.38 14.43
CA GLN A 467 42.36 -0.17 14.54
C GLN A 467 43.08 0.11 13.22
N ILE A 468 42.74 1.22 12.57
CA ILE A 468 43.40 1.68 11.36
C ILE A 468 44.43 2.72 11.77
N ASN A 469 45.72 2.36 11.66
CA ASN A 469 46.82 3.28 11.89
C ASN A 469 47.59 3.47 10.58
N GLU A 470 47.68 4.71 10.11
CA GLU A 470 48.37 5.07 8.87
C GLU A 470 49.89 4.77 8.89
N PHE A 471 50.47 4.58 10.09
CA PHE A 471 51.88 4.24 10.27
C PHE A 471 52.14 2.72 10.40
N MET A 472 51.11 1.88 10.31
CA MET A 472 51.26 0.44 10.40
C MET A 472 52.06 -0.08 9.18
N PRO A 473 53.09 -0.93 9.38
CA PRO A 473 53.82 -1.54 8.28
C PRO A 473 52.88 -2.32 7.35
N ASP A 474 53.06 -2.22 6.03
CA ASP A 474 52.22 -2.89 5.04
C ASP A 474 52.13 -4.42 5.25
N THR A 475 53.20 -5.04 5.75
CA THR A 475 53.22 -6.46 6.12
C THR A 475 52.30 -6.79 7.29
N GLU A 476 52.19 -5.91 8.28
CA GLU A 476 51.29 -6.08 9.42
C GLU A 476 49.83 -5.88 8.99
N ILE A 477 49.58 -4.92 8.10
CA ILE A 477 48.27 -4.69 7.47
C ILE A 477 47.81 -5.92 6.67
N ALA A 478 48.71 -6.50 5.87
CA ALA A 478 48.42 -7.65 5.01
C ALA A 478 48.03 -8.93 5.80
N ASP A 479 48.67 -9.12 6.96
CA ASP A 479 48.49 -10.29 7.83
C ASP A 479 47.40 -10.10 8.90
N TYR A 480 46.86 -8.89 9.03
CA TYR A 480 45.85 -8.60 10.05
C TYR A 480 44.59 -9.45 9.88
N GLN A 481 44.09 -9.96 11.00
CA GLN A 481 42.80 -10.64 11.13
C GLN A 481 42.13 -10.15 12.42
N LEU A 482 40.82 -9.97 12.38
CA LEU A 482 40.05 -9.61 13.57
C LEU A 482 40.19 -10.68 14.66
N PRO A 483 40.42 -10.29 15.92
CA PRO A 483 40.24 -11.17 17.07
C PRO A 483 38.85 -11.81 17.07
N LEU A 484 38.75 -13.06 17.54
CA LEU A 484 37.51 -13.84 17.46
C LEU A 484 36.25 -13.10 17.98
N GLU A 485 36.37 -12.37 19.09
CA GLU A 485 35.25 -11.62 19.66
C GLU A 485 34.86 -10.41 18.80
N GLN A 486 35.83 -9.71 18.20
CA GLN A 486 35.54 -8.64 17.24
C GLN A 486 34.93 -9.19 15.95
N TYR A 487 35.40 -10.35 15.48
CA TYR A 487 34.83 -11.02 14.32
C TYR A 487 33.38 -11.44 14.56
N LYS A 488 33.05 -12.01 15.72
CA LYS A 488 31.66 -12.37 16.09
C LYS A 488 30.75 -11.13 16.12
N LEU A 489 31.23 -10.05 16.72
CA LEU A 489 30.51 -8.77 16.76
C LEU A 489 30.30 -8.21 15.35
N ALA A 490 31.35 -8.21 14.53
CA ALA A 490 31.31 -7.77 13.14
C ALA A 490 30.30 -8.58 12.32
N MET A 491 30.27 -9.90 12.52
CA MET A 491 29.30 -10.79 11.86
C MET A 491 27.86 -10.45 12.26
N GLN A 492 27.56 -10.22 13.55
CA GLN A 492 26.22 -9.79 13.98
C GLN A 492 25.83 -8.46 13.33
N ARG A 493 26.72 -7.47 13.37
CA ARG A 493 26.53 -6.17 12.71
C ARG A 493 26.34 -6.28 11.20
N LEU A 494 27.07 -7.16 10.54
CA LEU A 494 26.95 -7.35 9.10
C LEU A 494 25.60 -7.98 8.74
N LYS A 495 25.03 -8.83 9.59
CA LYS A 495 23.67 -9.34 9.42
C LYS A 495 22.62 -8.23 9.51
N LEU A 496 22.73 -7.32 10.46
CA LEU A 496 21.87 -6.12 10.52
C LEU A 496 22.01 -5.30 9.23
N LEU A 497 23.24 -5.01 8.81
CA LEU A 497 23.53 -4.19 7.64
C LEU A 497 23.03 -4.84 6.34
N ALA A 498 23.32 -6.12 6.12
CA ALA A 498 22.83 -6.88 4.97
C ALA A 498 21.29 -6.93 4.93
N THR A 499 20.64 -7.02 6.09
CA THR A 499 19.18 -6.99 6.17
C THR A 499 18.65 -5.64 5.74
N TRP A 500 19.21 -4.54 6.26
CA TRP A 500 18.84 -3.19 5.82
C TRP A 500 19.06 -3.01 4.31
N GLN A 501 20.22 -3.42 3.80
CA GLN A 501 20.55 -3.35 2.38
C GLN A 501 19.49 -4.04 1.51
N MET A 502 18.98 -5.19 1.93
CA MET A 502 18.06 -6.03 1.16
C MET A 502 16.58 -5.67 1.35
N THR A 503 16.20 -4.94 2.41
CA THR A 503 14.81 -4.54 2.66
C THR A 503 14.54 -3.06 2.40
N PHE A 504 15.56 -2.26 2.10
CA PHE A 504 15.45 -0.84 1.75
C PHE A 504 15.19 -0.61 0.23
N PRO A 505 14.57 0.53 -0.17
CA PRO A 505 14.46 0.92 -1.58
C PRO A 505 15.82 1.09 -2.26
N GLY A 506 15.91 0.80 -3.56
CA GLY A 506 17.18 0.79 -4.30
C GLY A 506 17.68 -0.62 -4.60
N VAL A 507 18.76 -0.72 -5.36
CA VAL A 507 19.36 -1.95 -5.89
C VAL A 507 20.53 -2.38 -5.00
N PRO A 508 20.41 -3.46 -4.20
CA PRO A 508 21.51 -3.93 -3.34
C PRO A 508 22.75 -4.30 -4.16
N SER A 509 23.92 -3.88 -3.71
CA SER A 509 25.21 -4.23 -4.33
C SER A 509 26.14 -4.94 -3.34
N ILE A 510 26.44 -6.21 -3.62
CA ILE A 510 27.35 -7.04 -2.83
C ILE A 510 28.73 -7.00 -3.48
N TYR A 511 29.76 -6.63 -2.72
CA TYR A 511 31.14 -6.73 -3.17
C TYR A 511 31.68 -8.14 -2.87
N TYR A 512 32.24 -8.81 -3.88
CA TYR A 512 32.61 -10.22 -3.78
C TYR A 512 33.39 -10.53 -2.51
N GLY A 513 32.91 -11.48 -1.69
CA GLY A 513 33.58 -11.85 -0.45
C GLY A 513 32.93 -11.30 0.81
N ASP A 514 32.17 -10.21 0.72
CA ASP A 514 31.47 -9.64 1.88
C ASP A 514 30.44 -10.63 2.44
N GLU A 515 29.78 -11.41 1.57
CA GLU A 515 28.78 -12.41 1.94
C GLU A 515 29.36 -13.67 2.61
N VAL A 516 30.67 -13.86 2.52
CA VAL A 516 31.40 -14.99 3.12
C VAL A 516 32.39 -14.55 4.21
N GLY A 517 32.38 -13.27 4.58
CA GLY A 517 33.14 -12.75 5.73
C GLY A 517 34.58 -12.35 5.41
N MET A 518 34.90 -12.02 4.17
CA MET A 518 36.24 -11.55 3.80
C MET A 518 36.61 -10.25 4.52
N GLN A 519 37.88 -10.19 4.93
CA GLN A 519 38.48 -9.08 5.65
C GLN A 519 39.58 -8.45 4.80
N GLY A 520 39.91 -7.19 5.06
CA GLY A 520 40.97 -6.47 4.35
C GLY A 520 40.93 -4.98 4.63
N TYR A 521 42.12 -4.38 4.76
CA TYR A 521 42.31 -2.92 4.86
C TYR A 521 42.11 -2.22 3.52
N LYS A 522 42.56 -0.98 3.37
CA LYS A 522 42.52 -0.22 2.10
C LYS A 522 43.30 -0.92 0.99
N ASP A 523 43.10 -0.46 -0.25
CA ASP A 523 43.83 -0.92 -1.44
C ASP A 523 45.34 -1.03 -1.17
N PRO A 524 45.97 -2.18 -1.50
CA PRO A 524 45.44 -3.34 -2.24
C PRO A 524 44.75 -4.44 -1.42
N HIS A 525 44.70 -4.31 -0.09
CA HIS A 525 44.27 -5.40 0.80
C HIS A 525 42.76 -5.66 0.77
N ASN A 526 41.95 -4.69 0.36
CA ASN A 526 40.51 -4.88 0.09
C ASN A 526 40.23 -5.73 -1.16
N ARG A 527 41.25 -6.00 -1.98
CA ARG A 527 41.18 -6.80 -3.22
C ARG A 527 41.81 -8.19 -3.05
N GLY A 528 41.74 -8.77 -1.85
CA GLY A 528 42.18 -10.15 -1.60
C GLY A 528 41.43 -11.19 -2.44
N SER A 529 42.03 -12.35 -2.69
CA SER A 529 41.39 -13.43 -3.45
C SER A 529 40.18 -14.01 -2.72
N PHE A 530 39.14 -14.43 -3.45
CA PHE A 530 37.94 -15.05 -2.88
C PHE A 530 38.30 -16.36 -2.17
N ILE A 531 37.76 -16.55 -0.96
CA ILE A 531 38.12 -17.64 -0.04
C ILE A 531 37.35 -18.95 -0.27
N TRP A 532 37.33 -19.43 -1.52
CA TRP A 532 36.60 -20.66 -1.89
C TRP A 532 36.96 -21.85 -1.00
N GLY A 533 35.94 -22.50 -0.43
CA GLY A 533 36.06 -23.64 0.49
C GLY A 533 36.31 -23.27 1.96
N ASN A 534 36.55 -21.98 2.26
CA ASN A 534 36.75 -21.46 3.62
C ASN A 534 35.72 -20.36 3.95
N GLU A 535 34.56 -20.40 3.32
CA GLU A 535 33.49 -19.41 3.51
C GLU A 535 32.90 -19.47 4.93
N ASP A 536 32.54 -18.32 5.50
CA ASP A 536 31.66 -18.29 6.67
C ASP A 536 30.24 -18.71 6.28
N LYS A 537 29.94 -20.00 6.49
CA LYS A 537 28.67 -20.61 6.11
C LYS A 537 27.46 -19.97 6.80
N LYS A 538 27.62 -19.44 8.02
CA LYS A 538 26.50 -18.82 8.75
C LYS A 538 26.13 -17.48 8.16
N LEU A 539 27.13 -16.73 7.69
CA LEU A 539 26.92 -15.46 7.01
C LEU A 539 26.38 -15.69 5.59
N LEU A 540 26.94 -16.64 4.85
CA LEU A 540 26.46 -17.00 3.52
C LEU A 540 25.00 -17.42 3.54
N GLU A 541 24.60 -18.25 4.50
CA GLU A 541 23.21 -18.67 4.66
C GLU A 541 22.29 -17.49 4.98
N TRP A 542 22.76 -16.54 5.80
CA TRP A 542 22.01 -15.32 6.09
C TRP A 542 21.76 -14.49 4.82
N TYR A 543 22.80 -14.29 3.99
CA TYR A 543 22.66 -13.61 2.70
C TYR A 543 21.68 -14.34 1.78
N LYS A 544 21.78 -15.68 1.65
CA LYS A 544 20.83 -16.48 0.86
C LYS A 544 19.39 -16.28 1.35
N GLN A 545 19.17 -16.36 2.66
CA GLN A 545 17.84 -16.20 3.24
C GLN A 545 17.26 -14.82 2.93
N ILE A 546 17.98 -13.73 3.23
CA ILE A 546 17.42 -12.39 3.04
C ILE A 546 17.29 -12.00 1.56
N ILE A 547 18.18 -12.48 0.68
CA ILE A 547 18.04 -12.30 -0.77
C ILE A 547 16.81 -13.06 -1.28
N ALA A 548 16.58 -14.28 -0.82
CA ALA A 548 15.38 -15.04 -1.17
C ALA A 548 14.10 -14.31 -0.74
N VAL A 549 14.08 -13.75 0.48
CA VAL A 549 12.97 -12.93 0.97
C VAL A 549 12.74 -11.71 0.07
N ARG A 550 13.78 -10.95 -0.30
CA ARG A 550 13.65 -9.80 -1.21
C ARG A 550 13.12 -10.22 -2.58
N ASN A 551 13.67 -11.28 -3.15
CA ASN A 551 13.32 -11.74 -4.50
C ASN A 551 11.89 -12.32 -4.58
N ALA A 552 11.40 -12.92 -3.50
CA ALA A 552 10.04 -13.44 -3.43
C ALA A 552 8.98 -12.33 -3.27
N ASN A 553 9.35 -11.16 -2.74
CA ASN A 553 8.37 -10.17 -2.26
C ASN A 553 8.51 -8.80 -2.96
N PRO A 554 7.61 -8.43 -3.90
CA PRO A 554 7.62 -7.13 -4.58
C PRO A 554 7.62 -5.91 -3.64
N ALA A 555 6.96 -6.00 -2.49
CA ALA A 555 6.91 -4.90 -1.52
C ALA A 555 8.29 -4.44 -1.04
N LEU A 556 9.27 -5.35 -0.93
CA LEU A 556 10.65 -5.01 -0.56
C LEU A 556 11.46 -4.38 -1.70
N ARG A 557 10.96 -4.40 -2.93
CA ARG A 557 11.61 -3.82 -4.11
C ARG A 557 10.96 -2.50 -4.50
N THR A 558 9.65 -2.51 -4.76
CA THR A 558 8.90 -1.34 -5.27
C THR A 558 7.73 -0.90 -4.37
N GLY A 559 7.56 -1.51 -3.19
CA GLY A 559 6.55 -1.07 -2.22
C GLY A 559 6.90 0.25 -1.53
N SER A 560 5.86 0.96 -1.08
CA SER A 560 6.00 2.26 -0.41
C SER A 560 6.85 2.15 0.84
N PHE A 561 7.71 3.15 1.06
CA PHE A 561 8.62 3.23 2.18
C PHE A 561 8.15 4.30 3.17
N LYS A 562 8.02 3.93 4.45
CA LYS A 562 7.71 4.85 5.54
C LYS A 562 8.54 4.50 6.77
N ILE A 563 9.22 5.47 7.37
CA ILE A 563 9.85 5.30 8.67
C ILE A 563 8.75 5.38 9.73
N LEU A 564 8.66 4.37 10.60
CA LEU A 564 7.63 4.28 11.63
C LEU A 564 8.12 4.87 12.95
N GLN A 565 9.36 4.55 13.35
CA GLN A 565 9.97 5.02 14.59
C GLN A 565 11.49 5.02 14.45
N ALA A 566 12.14 6.05 14.99
CA ALA A 566 13.60 6.11 15.09
C ALA A 566 13.99 6.78 16.41
N GLU A 567 14.42 5.99 17.39
CA GLU A 567 14.78 6.45 18.73
C GLU A 567 16.01 5.71 19.23
N ASP A 568 17.05 6.45 19.63
CA ASP A 568 18.31 5.94 20.18
C ASP A 568 18.97 4.82 19.32
N ASP A 569 18.84 3.56 19.75
CA ASP A 569 19.39 2.35 19.12
C ASP A 569 18.36 1.60 18.24
N ILE A 570 17.11 2.07 18.18
CA ILE A 570 16.00 1.45 17.46
C ILE A 570 15.67 2.22 16.20
N PHE A 571 15.68 1.54 15.06
CA PHE A 571 15.27 2.09 13.76
C PHE A 571 14.24 1.17 13.10
N ILE A 572 13.08 1.72 12.75
CA ILE A 572 11.93 0.95 12.26
C ILE A 572 11.33 1.61 11.02
N TYR A 573 11.12 0.81 9.98
CA TYR A 573 10.39 1.25 8.79
C TYR A 573 9.50 0.15 8.22
N SER A 574 8.52 0.55 7.42
CA SER A 574 7.63 -0.34 6.69
C SER A 574 7.89 -0.30 5.18
N ARG A 575 7.61 -1.44 4.53
CA ARG A 575 7.56 -1.61 3.08
C ARG A 575 6.22 -2.22 2.71
N VAL A 576 5.40 -1.49 1.95
CA VAL A 576 3.98 -1.85 1.77
C VAL A 576 3.56 -1.83 0.30
N ILE A 577 2.89 -2.90 -0.11
CA ILE A 577 1.98 -2.98 -1.26
C ILE A 577 0.70 -3.59 -0.72
N ASN A 578 -0.41 -2.86 -0.74
CA ASN A 578 -1.68 -3.33 -0.13
C ASN A 578 -2.88 -3.33 -1.10
N GLN A 579 -2.72 -2.82 -2.32
CA GLN A 579 -3.79 -2.62 -3.31
C GLN A 579 -3.48 -3.20 -4.70
N GLY A 580 -2.50 -4.09 -4.78
CA GLY A 580 -2.10 -4.72 -6.02
C GLY A 580 -1.31 -3.78 -6.94
N ILE A 581 -0.88 -2.61 -6.46
CA ILE A 581 -0.11 -1.62 -7.21
C ILE A 581 1.09 -1.15 -6.38
N ASP A 582 2.23 -0.99 -7.03
CA ASP A 582 3.45 -0.47 -6.41
C ASP A 582 3.52 1.08 -6.48
N VAL A 583 4.60 1.68 -5.97
CA VAL A 583 4.74 3.15 -5.95
C VAL A 583 4.84 3.79 -7.34
N PHE A 584 5.04 3.01 -8.38
CA PHE A 584 5.10 3.46 -9.78
C PHE A 584 3.78 3.19 -10.53
N GLY A 585 2.74 2.76 -9.82
CA GLY A 585 1.43 2.44 -10.38
C GLY A 585 1.40 1.13 -11.18
N GLN A 586 2.43 0.28 -11.04
CA GLN A 586 2.50 -1.00 -11.74
C GLN A 586 1.84 -2.13 -10.93
N PRO A 587 1.17 -3.10 -11.59
CA PRO A 587 0.61 -4.25 -10.90
C PRO A 587 1.69 -5.05 -10.14
N ALA A 588 1.46 -5.30 -8.85
CA ALA A 588 2.39 -6.04 -7.99
C ALA A 588 1.64 -6.81 -6.89
N GLU A 589 2.23 -7.90 -6.42
CA GLU A 589 1.65 -8.66 -5.32
C GLU A 589 1.68 -7.87 -4.00
N ASN A 590 0.60 -8.00 -3.23
CA ASN A 590 0.50 -7.37 -1.92
C ASN A 590 1.50 -7.97 -0.93
N GLY A 591 2.12 -7.11 -0.13
CA GLY A 591 2.96 -7.48 1.00
C GLY A 591 3.08 -6.30 1.96
N ILE A 592 2.96 -6.58 3.25
CA ILE A 592 3.20 -5.61 4.32
C ILE A 592 4.39 -6.13 5.11
N PHE A 593 5.47 -5.36 5.11
CA PHE A 593 6.68 -5.68 5.86
C PHE A 593 6.99 -4.57 6.86
N ILE A 594 7.42 -4.96 8.06
CA ILE A 594 7.98 -4.05 9.06
C ILE A 594 9.36 -4.56 9.43
N VAL A 595 10.37 -3.71 9.29
CA VAL A 595 11.77 -4.03 9.55
C VAL A 595 12.21 -3.26 10.79
N ILE A 596 12.69 -4.00 11.79
CA ILE A 596 13.00 -3.46 13.12
C ILE A 596 14.45 -3.77 13.43
N PHE A 597 15.28 -2.74 13.57
CA PHE A 597 16.70 -2.88 13.93
C PHE A 597 16.91 -2.50 15.39
N ASN A 598 17.63 -3.35 16.12
CA ASN A 598 18.23 -3.00 17.42
C ASN A 598 19.75 -3.10 17.32
N ARG A 599 20.42 -1.93 17.30
CA ARG A 599 21.90 -1.88 17.27
C ARG A 599 22.54 -1.96 18.65
N SER A 600 21.76 -1.92 19.73
CA SER A 600 22.31 -1.94 21.09
C SER A 600 23.11 -3.21 21.34
N LYS A 601 24.26 -3.08 21.99
CA LYS A 601 25.13 -4.22 22.36
C LYS A 601 24.58 -4.99 23.57
N SER A 602 23.70 -4.39 24.37
CA SER A 602 23.23 -4.95 25.64
C SER A 602 21.74 -4.77 25.89
N GLU A 603 21.12 -3.71 25.38
CA GLU A 603 19.74 -3.38 25.72
C GLU A 603 18.75 -4.14 24.84
N LYS A 604 17.79 -4.78 25.50
CA LYS A 604 16.59 -5.31 24.85
C LYS A 604 15.51 -4.23 24.84
N TYR A 605 14.66 -4.24 23.82
CA TYR A 605 13.55 -3.30 23.71
C TYR A 605 12.22 -4.03 23.64
N GLU A 606 11.24 -3.56 24.39
CA GLU A 606 9.85 -4.03 24.34
C GLU A 606 9.05 -2.91 23.66
N LEU A 607 8.52 -3.21 22.48
CA LEU A 607 7.90 -2.23 21.58
C LEU A 607 6.44 -2.57 21.34
N THR A 608 5.59 -1.55 21.31
CA THR A 608 4.23 -1.63 20.77
C THR A 608 4.20 -0.84 19.47
N LEU A 609 4.13 -1.52 18.34
CA LEU A 609 4.17 -0.89 17.02
C LEU A 609 2.76 -0.74 16.46
N GLU A 610 2.48 0.41 15.87
CA GLU A 610 1.28 0.62 15.05
C GLU A 610 1.47 0.03 13.66
N VAL A 611 0.50 -0.78 13.23
CA VAL A 611 0.39 -1.39 11.90
C VAL A 611 -0.97 -1.02 11.34
N PRO A 612 -1.21 0.26 10.96
CA PRO A 612 -2.54 0.72 10.58
C PRO A 612 -3.12 -0.06 9.39
N GLU A 613 -2.28 -0.62 8.53
CA GLU A 613 -2.72 -1.44 7.40
C GLU A 613 -3.43 -2.74 7.82
N ILE A 614 -3.31 -3.17 9.08
CA ILE A 614 -3.84 -4.43 9.62
C ILE A 614 -4.51 -4.16 10.96
N SER A 615 -5.84 -4.17 11.01
CA SER A 615 -6.55 -4.00 12.28
C SER A 615 -6.37 -5.22 13.20
N VAL A 616 -6.53 -6.44 12.66
CA VAL A 616 -6.34 -7.71 13.37
C VAL A 616 -5.70 -8.69 12.40
N GLY A 617 -4.74 -9.50 12.85
CA GLY A 617 -4.03 -10.42 11.97
C GLY A 617 -2.83 -11.11 12.63
N ILE A 618 -2.02 -11.75 11.80
CA ILE A 618 -0.79 -12.43 12.20
C ILE A 618 0.35 -11.89 11.34
N MET A 619 1.39 -11.41 12.02
CA MET A 619 2.68 -11.08 11.40
C MET A 619 3.68 -12.18 11.75
N GLU A 620 4.47 -12.62 10.78
CA GLU A 620 5.53 -13.60 10.97
C GLU A 620 6.90 -12.96 10.72
N ASP A 621 7.85 -13.16 11.62
CA ASP A 621 9.24 -12.83 11.35
C ASP A 621 9.83 -13.82 10.33
N VAL A 622 10.07 -13.37 9.11
CA VAL A 622 10.57 -14.24 8.02
C VAL A 622 11.97 -14.77 8.26
N LEU A 623 12.70 -14.24 9.25
CA LEU A 623 14.03 -14.69 9.61
C LEU A 623 14.00 -15.87 10.60
N THR A 624 13.00 -15.93 11.49
CA THR A 624 12.91 -16.94 12.57
C THR A 624 11.63 -17.78 12.55
N SER A 625 10.65 -17.41 11.73
CA SER A 625 9.27 -17.93 11.70
C SER A 625 8.49 -17.74 13.01
N CYS A 626 8.92 -16.82 13.88
CA CYS A 626 8.14 -16.42 15.06
C CYS A 626 6.90 -15.62 14.64
N GLN A 627 5.74 -15.94 15.22
CA GLN A 627 4.47 -15.27 14.90
C GLN A 627 4.04 -14.31 16.01
N TYR A 628 3.49 -13.17 15.59
CA TYR A 628 3.02 -12.09 16.44
C TYR A 628 1.58 -11.75 16.06
N SER A 629 0.69 -11.70 17.04
CA SER A 629 -0.71 -11.31 16.82
C SER A 629 -0.82 -9.79 16.76
N VAL A 630 -1.44 -9.29 15.70
CA VAL A 630 -1.83 -7.88 15.58
C VAL A 630 -3.24 -7.77 16.17
N SER A 631 -3.43 -6.84 17.09
CA SER A 631 -4.71 -6.54 17.70
C SER A 631 -4.92 -5.03 17.76
N PHE A 632 -6.04 -4.55 17.23
CA PHE A 632 -6.38 -3.12 17.18
C PHE A 632 -5.31 -2.26 16.50
N GLY A 633 -4.72 -2.77 15.41
CA GLY A 633 -3.66 -2.07 14.69
C GLY A 633 -2.34 -2.02 15.45
N GLN A 634 -2.17 -2.81 16.51
CA GLN A 634 -0.95 -2.83 17.31
C GLN A 634 -0.36 -4.23 17.43
N VAL A 635 0.98 -4.29 17.45
CA VAL A 635 1.73 -5.53 17.68
C VAL A 635 2.79 -5.30 18.75
N ASN A 636 2.85 -6.20 19.73
CA ASN A 636 3.83 -6.16 20.82
C ASN A 636 5.00 -7.09 20.49
N ILE A 637 6.22 -6.56 20.54
CA ILE A 637 7.42 -7.25 20.08
C ILE A 637 8.55 -7.02 21.09
N ILE A 638 9.36 -8.06 21.30
CA ILE A 638 10.61 -7.97 22.04
C ILE A 638 11.75 -8.07 21.02
N VAL A 639 12.65 -7.09 21.02
CA VAL A 639 13.79 -7.02 20.10
C VAL A 639 15.07 -7.20 20.91
N GLU A 640 15.78 -8.29 20.66
CA GLU A 640 17.03 -8.63 21.36
C GLU A 640 18.19 -7.69 20.94
N PRO A 641 19.24 -7.55 21.77
CA PRO A 641 20.44 -6.78 21.40
C PRO A 641 21.10 -7.31 20.11
N LEU A 642 21.65 -6.39 19.29
CA LEU A 642 22.30 -6.70 18.01
C LEU A 642 21.47 -7.63 17.10
N SER A 643 20.16 -7.38 17.04
CA SER A 643 19.23 -8.20 16.27
C SER A 643 18.36 -7.36 15.33
N VAL A 644 17.80 -8.05 14.33
CA VAL A 644 16.85 -7.49 13.38
C VAL A 644 15.68 -8.45 13.26
N ILE A 645 14.47 -7.89 13.22
CA ILE A 645 13.23 -8.62 12.96
C ILE A 645 12.63 -8.10 11.66
N VAL A 646 12.19 -9.01 10.79
CA VAL A 646 11.54 -8.67 9.52
C VAL A 646 10.14 -9.28 9.53
N LEU A 647 9.17 -8.54 10.02
CA LEU A 647 7.79 -9.00 10.08
C LEU A 647 7.13 -8.92 8.72
N GLN A 648 6.46 -9.99 8.30
CA GLN A 648 5.58 -10.06 7.13
C GLN A 648 4.15 -10.36 7.58
N ASP A 649 3.17 -9.68 6.99
CA ASP A 649 1.77 -10.08 7.13
C ASP A 649 1.52 -11.43 6.46
N VAL A 650 1.18 -12.43 7.27
CA VAL A 650 0.83 -13.79 6.83
C VAL A 650 -0.63 -14.13 7.13
N THR A 651 -1.45 -13.11 7.44
CA THR A 651 -2.86 -13.30 7.75
C THR A 651 -3.56 -14.02 6.58
N PRO A 652 -4.28 -15.13 6.83
CA PRO A 652 -4.94 -15.88 5.78
C PRO A 652 -5.86 -14.99 4.95
N GLN A 653 -5.66 -14.99 3.63
CA GLN A 653 -6.51 -14.21 2.73
C GLN A 653 -7.82 -14.97 2.44
N TYR A 654 -8.95 -14.29 2.63
CA TYR A 654 -10.25 -14.82 2.24
C TYR A 654 -10.45 -14.73 0.73
N GLN A 655 -11.28 -15.63 0.18
CA GLN A 655 -11.75 -15.48 -1.20
C GLN A 655 -12.53 -14.16 -1.33
N LYS A 656 -11.97 -13.23 -2.09
CA LYS A 656 -12.58 -11.92 -2.30
C LYS A 656 -13.80 -12.05 -3.20
N LYS A 657 -14.91 -11.43 -2.80
CA LYS A 657 -16.12 -11.33 -3.63
C LYS A 657 -16.62 -9.90 -3.72
N ALA A 658 -17.42 -9.63 -4.75
CA ALA A 658 -18.08 -8.35 -4.95
C ALA A 658 -19.61 -8.51 -4.95
N GLY A 659 -20.30 -7.48 -4.46
CA GLY A 659 -21.76 -7.39 -4.50
C GLY A 659 -22.32 -5.99 -4.69
N ILE A 660 -23.63 -5.97 -4.90
CA ILE A 660 -24.42 -4.74 -4.95
C ILE A 660 -25.45 -4.73 -3.82
N LEU A 661 -25.54 -3.60 -3.10
CA LEU A 661 -26.62 -3.31 -2.17
C LEU A 661 -27.78 -2.66 -2.94
N MET A 662 -28.90 -3.37 -3.04
CA MET A 662 -30.13 -2.83 -3.63
C MET A 662 -31.35 -3.58 -3.11
N HIS A 663 -32.29 -2.89 -2.48
CA HIS A 663 -33.50 -3.54 -1.99
C HIS A 663 -34.49 -3.83 -3.15
N PRO A 664 -35.27 -4.94 -3.13
CA PRO A 664 -36.18 -5.26 -4.22
C PRO A 664 -37.25 -4.19 -4.49
N THR A 665 -37.61 -3.35 -3.52
CA THR A 665 -38.54 -2.22 -3.72
C THR A 665 -38.01 -1.18 -4.71
N SER A 666 -36.69 -1.10 -4.87
CA SER A 666 -36.02 -0.15 -5.76
C SER A 666 -35.95 -0.63 -7.21
N LEU A 667 -36.38 -1.86 -7.52
CA LEU A 667 -36.36 -2.41 -8.87
C LEU A 667 -37.33 -1.67 -9.82
N PRO A 668 -36.97 -1.51 -11.11
CA PRO A 668 -37.74 -0.77 -12.10
C PRO A 668 -38.92 -1.59 -12.65
N SER A 669 -39.86 -1.89 -11.78
CA SER A 669 -41.02 -2.74 -12.09
C SER A 669 -42.12 -1.94 -12.79
N ALA A 670 -42.87 -2.63 -13.67
CA ALA A 670 -44.01 -2.06 -14.38
C ALA A 670 -45.19 -1.66 -13.46
N TYR A 671 -45.11 -1.98 -12.16
CA TYR A 671 -46.12 -1.66 -11.16
C TYR A 671 -45.92 -0.30 -10.45
N GLY A 672 -44.87 0.47 -10.77
CA GLY A 672 -44.54 1.72 -10.06
C GLY A 672 -43.87 1.54 -8.70
N GLN A 673 -43.69 0.29 -8.26
CA GLN A 673 -42.82 -0.14 -7.16
C GLN A 673 -42.19 -1.49 -7.50
N GLY A 674 -40.94 -1.69 -7.06
CA GLY A 674 -40.20 -2.93 -7.25
C GLY A 674 -40.86 -4.15 -6.61
N THR A 675 -40.83 -5.28 -7.33
CA THR A 675 -41.39 -6.58 -6.92
C THR A 675 -40.40 -7.69 -7.21
N MET A 676 -40.65 -8.90 -6.71
CA MET A 676 -39.86 -10.11 -7.00
C MET A 676 -40.23 -10.79 -8.34
N GLY A 677 -40.89 -10.04 -9.24
CA GLY A 677 -41.23 -10.45 -10.61
C GLY A 677 -40.07 -10.26 -11.58
N ARG A 678 -40.40 -10.12 -12.87
CA ARG A 678 -39.44 -10.07 -13.98
C ARG A 678 -38.21 -9.17 -13.75
N ALA A 679 -38.40 -7.95 -13.24
CA ALA A 679 -37.31 -7.01 -12.99
C ALA A 679 -36.25 -7.56 -12.01
N ALA A 680 -36.64 -8.40 -11.04
CA ALA A 680 -35.69 -9.02 -10.12
C ALA A 680 -34.83 -10.09 -10.80
N TYR A 681 -35.40 -10.86 -11.73
CA TYR A 681 -34.65 -11.84 -12.53
C TYR A 681 -33.69 -11.13 -13.49
N GLU A 682 -34.14 -10.06 -14.14
CA GLU A 682 -33.30 -9.24 -15.02
C GLU A 682 -32.15 -8.56 -14.25
N PHE A 683 -32.38 -8.15 -13.00
CA PHE A 683 -31.32 -7.65 -12.14
C PHE A 683 -30.31 -8.73 -11.76
N ILE A 684 -30.73 -9.96 -11.48
CA ILE A 684 -29.82 -11.08 -11.25
C ILE A 684 -28.97 -11.35 -12.51
N ASP A 685 -29.56 -11.30 -13.70
CA ASP A 685 -28.82 -11.44 -14.96
C ASP A 685 -27.83 -10.28 -15.16
N PHE A 686 -28.18 -9.07 -14.73
CA PHE A 686 -27.27 -7.93 -14.70
C PHE A 686 -26.09 -8.17 -13.74
N LEU A 687 -26.34 -8.68 -12.53
CA LEU A 687 -25.29 -9.02 -11.56
C LEU A 687 -24.32 -10.07 -12.11
N GLU A 688 -24.84 -11.14 -12.73
CA GLU A 688 -24.03 -12.17 -13.38
C GLU A 688 -23.15 -11.54 -14.49
N LYS A 689 -23.73 -10.71 -15.35
CA LYS A 689 -22.99 -10.01 -16.42
C LYS A 689 -21.92 -9.08 -15.86
N ALA A 690 -22.20 -8.41 -14.75
CA ALA A 690 -21.30 -7.52 -14.04
C ALA A 690 -20.20 -8.26 -13.24
N GLY A 691 -20.23 -9.60 -13.21
CA GLY A 691 -19.28 -10.42 -12.45
C GLY A 691 -19.48 -10.37 -10.94
N GLN A 692 -20.62 -9.87 -10.47
CA GLN A 692 -20.94 -9.87 -9.03
C GLN A 692 -21.28 -11.28 -8.58
N SER A 693 -21.05 -11.60 -7.30
CA SER A 693 -21.45 -12.87 -6.70
C SER A 693 -22.32 -12.70 -5.43
N LEU A 694 -22.58 -11.46 -5.03
CA LEU A 694 -23.39 -11.12 -3.86
C LEU A 694 -24.48 -10.09 -4.20
N TRP A 695 -25.68 -10.30 -3.68
CA TRP A 695 -26.77 -9.32 -3.70
C TRP A 695 -27.22 -9.06 -2.26
N GLN A 696 -26.96 -7.86 -1.75
CA GLN A 696 -27.43 -7.46 -0.42
C GLN A 696 -28.75 -6.74 -0.50
N ILE A 697 -29.67 -7.13 0.39
CA ILE A 697 -30.99 -6.56 0.54
C ILE A 697 -31.19 -6.09 1.99
N LEU A 698 -32.09 -5.13 2.17
CA LEU A 698 -32.66 -4.77 3.48
C LEU A 698 -33.68 -5.82 3.95
N PRO A 699 -34.20 -5.73 5.20
CA PRO A 699 -35.19 -6.70 5.70
C PRO A 699 -36.39 -6.81 4.76
N LEU A 700 -36.84 -8.03 4.48
CA LEU A 700 -37.98 -8.32 3.61
C LEU A 700 -39.33 -8.22 4.36
N ASN A 701 -39.29 -7.79 5.61
CA ASN A 701 -40.45 -7.80 6.47
C ASN A 701 -41.46 -6.71 6.07
N ILE A 702 -42.70 -6.85 6.54
CA ILE A 702 -43.77 -5.89 6.27
C ILE A 702 -43.37 -4.55 6.91
N PRO A 703 -43.21 -3.46 6.15
CA PRO A 703 -42.76 -2.19 6.72
C PRO A 703 -43.84 -1.54 7.59
N ASP A 704 -43.43 -0.57 8.40
CA ASP A 704 -44.36 0.31 9.12
C ASP A 704 -45.12 1.27 8.19
N ASN A 705 -45.90 2.17 8.80
CA ASN A 705 -46.69 3.18 8.09
C ASN A 705 -45.85 4.24 7.35
N VAL A 706 -44.57 4.40 7.69
CA VAL A 706 -43.64 5.31 7.00
C VAL A 706 -42.73 4.57 6.01
N GLY A 707 -42.87 3.25 5.88
CA GLY A 707 -42.18 2.43 4.89
C GLY A 707 -40.88 1.78 5.38
N SER A 708 -40.57 1.87 6.67
CA SER A 708 -39.32 1.33 7.22
C SER A 708 -39.33 -0.19 7.31
N PRO A 709 -38.36 -0.89 6.69
CA PRO A 709 -38.25 -2.35 6.81
C PRO A 709 -37.70 -2.79 8.19
N TYR A 710 -37.15 -1.87 8.98
CA TYR A 710 -36.59 -2.13 10.32
C TYR A 710 -37.64 -2.04 11.45
N GLN A 711 -38.82 -1.50 11.17
CA GLN A 711 -39.95 -1.46 12.08
C GLN A 711 -41.10 -2.27 11.49
N SER A 712 -41.15 -3.57 11.81
CA SER A 712 -42.16 -4.46 11.26
C SER A 712 -43.18 -4.94 12.29
N VAL A 713 -44.39 -5.21 11.81
CA VAL A 713 -45.43 -5.95 12.53
C VAL A 713 -45.08 -7.43 12.73
N SER A 714 -44.06 -7.95 12.04
CA SER A 714 -43.50 -9.28 12.30
C SER A 714 -42.05 -9.39 11.86
N ALA A 715 -41.21 -9.97 12.71
CA ALA A 715 -39.82 -10.32 12.40
C ALA A 715 -39.67 -11.50 11.41
N PHE A 716 -40.77 -12.20 11.11
CA PHE A 716 -40.78 -13.43 10.29
C PHE A 716 -41.55 -13.25 8.98
N ALA A 717 -42.66 -12.52 9.00
CA ALA A 717 -43.52 -12.37 7.84
C ALA A 717 -42.87 -11.51 6.74
N GLY A 718 -43.07 -11.89 5.48
CA GLY A 718 -42.62 -11.17 4.30
C GLY A 718 -43.60 -10.12 3.79
N ASN A 719 -43.06 -9.09 3.15
CA ASN A 719 -43.80 -7.96 2.59
C ASN A 719 -44.56 -8.37 1.31
N VAL A 720 -45.88 -8.39 1.41
CA VAL A 720 -46.77 -8.75 0.29
C VAL A 720 -46.75 -7.75 -0.87
N ASN A 721 -46.25 -6.53 -0.66
CA ASN A 721 -46.05 -5.55 -1.74
C ASN A 721 -44.96 -5.99 -2.73
N LEU A 722 -44.08 -6.92 -2.33
CA LEU A 722 -43.07 -7.46 -3.22
C LEU A 722 -43.60 -8.57 -4.14
N LEU A 723 -44.86 -9.04 -3.96
CA LEU A 723 -45.43 -10.09 -4.79
C LEU A 723 -45.52 -9.68 -6.26
N ASP A 724 -45.19 -10.61 -7.15
CA ASP A 724 -45.52 -10.50 -8.55
C ASP A 724 -46.94 -10.99 -8.81
N PHE A 725 -47.82 -10.05 -9.18
CA PHE A 725 -49.22 -10.33 -9.49
C PHE A 725 -49.41 -10.97 -10.88
N GLU A 726 -48.41 -10.92 -11.77
CA GLU A 726 -48.43 -11.64 -13.04
C GLU A 726 -48.37 -13.16 -12.83
N GLU A 727 -47.64 -13.63 -11.81
CA GLU A 727 -47.63 -15.06 -11.45
C GLU A 727 -49.00 -15.52 -10.92
N LEU A 728 -49.77 -14.64 -10.27
CA LEU A 728 -51.13 -14.94 -9.81
C LEU A 728 -52.11 -15.11 -10.98
N MET A 729 -51.93 -14.34 -12.06
CA MET A 729 -52.67 -14.54 -13.31
C MET A 729 -52.30 -15.89 -13.95
N THR A 730 -51.00 -16.19 -14.03
CA THR A 730 -50.51 -17.46 -14.60
C THR A 730 -51.01 -18.68 -13.80
N SER A 731 -51.18 -18.51 -12.49
CA SER A 731 -51.75 -19.52 -11.58
C SER A 731 -53.29 -19.58 -11.60
N GLN A 732 -53.95 -18.83 -12.49
CA GLN A 732 -55.41 -18.71 -12.60
C GLN A 732 -56.11 -18.18 -11.32
N LEU A 733 -55.37 -17.48 -10.45
CA LEU A 733 -55.91 -16.87 -9.22
C LEU A 733 -56.49 -15.47 -9.48
N LEU A 734 -55.99 -14.77 -10.50
CA LEU A 734 -56.50 -13.49 -10.98
C LEU A 734 -56.77 -13.53 -12.49
N THR A 735 -57.74 -12.74 -12.94
CA THR A 735 -58.02 -12.56 -14.37
C THR A 735 -57.14 -11.45 -14.97
N PRO A 736 -56.88 -11.46 -16.29
CA PRO A 736 -56.13 -10.38 -16.95
C PRO A 736 -56.72 -8.98 -16.71
N ALA A 737 -58.05 -8.87 -16.65
CA ALA A 737 -58.73 -7.60 -16.39
C ALA A 737 -58.43 -7.06 -14.97
N LEU A 738 -58.47 -7.93 -13.96
CA LEU A 738 -58.15 -7.56 -12.58
C LEU A 738 -56.66 -7.24 -12.41
N LEU A 739 -55.77 -7.94 -13.12
CA LEU A 739 -54.34 -7.62 -13.11
C LEU A 739 -54.07 -6.22 -13.69
N ASN A 740 -54.72 -5.86 -14.80
CA ASN A 740 -54.58 -4.52 -15.37
C ASN A 740 -55.13 -3.42 -14.43
N GLN A 741 -56.24 -3.71 -13.73
CA GLN A 741 -56.77 -2.80 -12.72
C GLN A 741 -55.81 -2.65 -11.53
N PHE A 742 -55.25 -3.76 -11.04
CA PHE A 742 -54.23 -3.74 -10.01
C PHE A 742 -53.01 -2.91 -10.42
N LYS A 743 -52.48 -3.11 -11.64
CA LYS A 743 -51.34 -2.34 -12.18
C LYS A 743 -51.58 -0.84 -12.10
N ALA A 744 -52.78 -0.39 -12.51
CA ALA A 744 -53.14 1.03 -12.47
C ALA A 744 -53.31 1.56 -11.03
N GLU A 745 -54.01 0.82 -10.16
CA GLU A 745 -54.27 1.25 -8.78
C GLU A 745 -53.01 1.22 -7.91
N PHE A 746 -52.14 0.22 -8.10
CA PHE A 746 -50.92 0.05 -7.33
C PHE A 746 -49.86 1.09 -7.72
N SER A 747 -49.70 1.37 -9.02
CA SER A 747 -48.79 2.43 -9.48
C SER A 747 -49.20 3.82 -9.02
N ALA A 748 -50.48 4.06 -8.78
CA ALA A 748 -50.99 5.33 -8.25
C ALA A 748 -50.95 5.41 -6.71
N ALA A 749 -50.72 4.29 -6.02
CA ALA A 749 -50.73 4.23 -4.57
C ALA A 749 -49.39 4.70 -3.99
N GLN A 750 -49.44 5.60 -3.00
CA GLN A 750 -48.30 5.85 -2.13
C GLN A 750 -48.00 4.62 -1.24
N SER A 751 -46.78 4.53 -0.70
CA SER A 751 -46.31 3.37 0.09
C SER A 751 -47.31 2.91 1.17
N CYS A 752 -47.99 3.81 1.88
CA CYS A 752 -48.97 3.45 2.91
C CYS A 752 -50.29 2.89 2.36
N ASN A 753 -50.68 3.23 1.12
CA ASN A 753 -51.91 2.75 0.48
C ASN A 753 -51.69 1.45 -0.32
N SER A 754 -50.44 1.13 -0.65
CA SER A 754 -50.06 -0.06 -1.43
C SER A 754 -50.56 -1.38 -0.80
N LEU A 755 -50.45 -1.54 0.53
CA LEU A 755 -50.93 -2.73 1.24
C LEU A 755 -52.45 -2.90 1.14
N THR A 756 -53.20 -1.80 1.16
CA THR A 756 -54.66 -1.80 0.99
C THR A 756 -55.05 -2.23 -0.42
N VAL A 757 -54.32 -1.75 -1.44
CA VAL A 757 -54.49 -2.18 -2.83
C VAL A 757 -54.16 -3.67 -2.96
N CYS A 758 -52.99 -4.12 -2.49
CA CYS A 758 -52.62 -5.54 -2.47
C CYS A 758 -53.71 -6.41 -1.83
N ARG A 759 -54.22 -6.00 -0.66
CA ARG A 759 -55.28 -6.73 0.06
C ARG A 759 -56.53 -6.94 -0.78
N LYS A 760 -57.01 -5.90 -1.49
CA LYS A 760 -58.20 -5.96 -2.35
C LYS A 760 -58.10 -7.09 -3.37
N TYR A 761 -56.96 -7.22 -4.05
CA TYR A 761 -56.76 -8.24 -5.09
C TYR A 761 -56.35 -9.60 -4.52
N LEU A 762 -55.56 -9.63 -3.44
CA LEU A 762 -55.18 -10.88 -2.78
C LEU A 762 -56.38 -11.58 -2.15
N LYS A 763 -57.43 -10.86 -1.71
CA LYS A 763 -58.69 -11.48 -1.26
C LYS A 763 -59.44 -12.18 -2.39
N VAL A 764 -59.41 -11.62 -3.60
CA VAL A 764 -59.95 -12.30 -4.79
C VAL A 764 -59.13 -13.54 -5.11
N ALA A 765 -57.79 -13.42 -5.12
CA ALA A 765 -56.90 -14.55 -5.34
C ALA A 765 -57.10 -15.66 -4.30
N PHE A 766 -57.29 -15.31 -3.02
CA PHE A 766 -57.59 -16.25 -1.94
C PHE A 766 -58.93 -16.98 -2.16
N THR A 767 -59.97 -16.26 -2.59
CA THR A 767 -61.28 -16.87 -2.88
C THR A 767 -61.20 -17.90 -4.02
N ASN A 768 -60.31 -17.67 -4.98
CA ASN A 768 -60.06 -18.57 -6.11
C ASN A 768 -59.09 -19.71 -5.78
N PHE A 769 -58.40 -19.65 -4.64
CA PHE A 769 -57.40 -20.64 -4.23
C PHE A 769 -58.08 -21.88 -3.63
N LYS A 770 -57.80 -23.05 -4.20
CA LYS A 770 -58.42 -24.33 -3.79
C LYS A 770 -57.57 -25.17 -2.82
N GLY A 771 -56.53 -24.59 -2.24
CA GLY A 771 -55.54 -25.33 -1.46
C GLY A 771 -54.57 -26.14 -2.34
N SER A 772 -53.46 -26.56 -1.75
CA SER A 772 -52.45 -27.41 -2.39
C SER A 772 -51.59 -28.09 -1.32
N THR A 773 -50.95 -29.21 -1.65
CA THR A 773 -50.11 -29.96 -0.69
C THR A 773 -48.91 -29.14 -0.19
N ASP A 774 -48.31 -28.33 -1.06
CA ASP A 774 -47.22 -27.42 -0.69
C ASP A 774 -47.67 -26.26 0.21
N TYR A 775 -48.94 -25.84 0.13
CA TYR A 775 -49.52 -24.87 1.06
C TYR A 775 -49.71 -25.47 2.46
N GLU A 776 -50.19 -26.71 2.56
CA GLU A 776 -50.33 -27.42 3.84
C GLU A 776 -48.96 -27.66 4.49
N GLU A 777 -47.98 -28.08 3.69
CA GLU A 777 -46.60 -28.26 4.14
C GLU A 777 -45.99 -26.93 4.62
N PHE A 778 -46.18 -25.83 3.88
CA PHE A 778 -45.79 -24.49 4.32
C PHE A 778 -46.40 -24.13 5.68
N CYS A 779 -47.71 -24.33 5.84
CA CYS A 779 -48.40 -24.02 7.10
C CYS A 779 -47.85 -24.84 8.27
N GLN A 780 -47.48 -26.10 8.02
CA GLN A 780 -46.89 -26.97 9.03
C GLN A 780 -45.45 -26.56 9.36
N GLN A 781 -44.61 -26.31 8.35
CA GLN A 781 -43.20 -25.96 8.55
C GLN A 781 -43.01 -24.59 9.23
N GLN A 782 -43.91 -23.64 8.95
CA GLN A 782 -43.85 -22.27 9.49
C GLN A 782 -44.73 -22.06 10.72
N SER A 783 -45.28 -23.14 11.31
CA SER A 783 -46.31 -23.06 12.36
C SER A 783 -45.88 -22.29 13.62
N PHE A 784 -44.57 -22.21 13.89
CA PHE A 784 -43.99 -21.53 15.04
C PHE A 784 -44.40 -20.05 15.12
N TRP A 785 -44.38 -19.34 14.00
CA TRP A 785 -44.69 -17.91 13.94
C TRP A 785 -45.96 -17.62 13.14
N LEU A 786 -46.28 -18.44 12.13
CA LEU A 786 -47.32 -18.15 11.14
C LEU A 786 -48.72 -18.07 11.76
N ASN A 787 -49.03 -18.96 12.71
CA ASN A 787 -50.35 -19.00 13.35
C ASN A 787 -50.59 -17.74 14.18
N ASP A 788 -49.61 -17.35 14.98
CA ASP A 788 -49.68 -16.15 15.81
C ASP A 788 -49.67 -14.88 14.96
N PHE A 789 -48.85 -14.81 13.91
CA PHE A 789 -48.88 -13.71 12.95
C PHE A 789 -50.25 -13.56 12.28
N ALA A 790 -50.81 -14.64 11.74
CA ALA A 790 -52.08 -14.59 11.04
C ALA A 790 -53.23 -14.16 11.96
N LEU A 791 -53.26 -14.68 13.19
CA LEU A 791 -54.23 -14.25 14.21
C LEU A 791 -54.01 -12.80 14.64
N PHE A 792 -52.76 -12.37 14.85
CA PHE A 792 -52.42 -10.99 15.18
C PHE A 792 -52.92 -10.02 14.10
N MET A 793 -52.70 -10.34 12.82
CA MET A 793 -53.12 -9.51 11.71
C MET A 793 -54.65 -9.46 11.56
N ALA A 794 -55.33 -10.61 11.74
CA ALA A 794 -56.80 -10.65 11.74
C ALA A 794 -57.41 -9.82 12.89
N LEU A 795 -56.84 -9.92 14.09
CA LEU A 795 -57.24 -9.11 15.24
C LEU A 795 -56.94 -7.62 15.04
N SER A 796 -55.75 -7.31 14.51
CA SER A 796 -55.37 -5.93 14.19
C SER A 796 -56.40 -5.31 13.26
N GLU A 797 -56.76 -6.00 12.18
CA GLU A 797 -57.78 -5.54 11.25
C GLU A 797 -59.16 -5.37 11.91
N LYS A 798 -59.60 -6.35 12.72
CA LYS A 798 -60.86 -6.26 13.50
C LYS A 798 -60.91 -5.02 14.39
N PHE A 799 -59.76 -4.60 14.93
CA PHE A 799 -59.64 -3.40 15.77
C PHE A 799 -59.09 -2.17 15.02
N SER A 800 -59.24 -2.12 13.70
CA SER A 800 -58.82 -0.98 12.86
C SER A 800 -57.35 -0.61 13.01
N PHE A 801 -56.49 -1.62 13.06
CA PHE A 801 -55.03 -1.57 13.18
C PHE A 801 -54.53 -0.83 14.43
N LYS A 802 -55.35 -0.76 15.49
CA LYS A 802 -54.90 -0.29 16.81
C LYS A 802 -53.86 -1.24 17.39
N SER A 803 -52.87 -0.67 18.09
CA SER A 803 -51.84 -1.42 18.78
C SER A 803 -52.43 -2.42 19.79
N TRP A 804 -51.78 -3.58 19.93
CA TRP A 804 -52.31 -4.71 20.72
C TRP A 804 -52.46 -4.40 22.22
N ASP A 805 -51.70 -3.43 22.75
CA ASP A 805 -51.86 -2.95 24.13
C ASP A 805 -53.19 -2.23 24.38
N LYS A 806 -53.89 -1.83 23.31
CA LYS A 806 -55.22 -1.21 23.33
C LYS A 806 -56.36 -2.20 23.07
N TRP A 807 -56.07 -3.48 22.85
CA TRP A 807 -57.11 -4.51 22.66
C TRP A 807 -57.80 -4.88 23.98
N PRO A 808 -58.98 -5.54 23.93
CA PRO A 808 -59.62 -6.08 25.13
C PRO A 808 -58.66 -6.95 25.95
N THR A 809 -58.68 -6.81 27.28
CA THR A 809 -57.71 -7.43 28.19
C THR A 809 -57.51 -8.93 27.91
N ALA A 810 -58.59 -9.68 27.70
CA ALA A 810 -58.53 -11.13 27.45
C ALA A 810 -57.74 -11.51 26.18
N LEU A 811 -57.80 -10.69 25.12
CA LEU A 811 -57.03 -10.88 23.90
C LEU A 811 -55.59 -10.33 24.04
N ARG A 812 -55.44 -9.23 24.77
CA ARG A 812 -54.14 -8.63 25.07
C ARG A 812 -53.24 -9.58 25.86
N VAL A 813 -53.76 -10.21 26.92
CA VAL A 813 -53.01 -11.18 27.75
C VAL A 813 -53.10 -12.62 27.24
N ARG A 814 -53.76 -12.83 26.09
CA ARG A 814 -53.90 -14.11 25.40
C ARG A 814 -54.54 -15.22 26.26
N GLU A 815 -55.66 -14.91 26.91
CA GLU A 815 -56.45 -15.91 27.62
C GLU A 815 -56.92 -17.01 26.66
N THR A 816 -56.71 -18.28 27.05
CA THR A 816 -56.92 -19.43 26.17
C THR A 816 -58.31 -19.48 25.54
N VAL A 817 -59.35 -19.14 26.30
CA VAL A 817 -60.74 -19.14 25.82
C VAL A 817 -60.97 -18.02 24.81
N ALA A 818 -60.50 -16.80 25.10
CA ALA A 818 -60.65 -15.65 24.22
C ALA A 818 -59.90 -15.82 22.90
N ILE A 819 -58.67 -16.39 22.95
CA ILE A 819 -57.89 -16.72 21.76
C ILE A 819 -58.58 -17.80 20.91
N SER A 820 -59.12 -18.84 21.55
CA SER A 820 -59.84 -19.91 20.82
C SER A 820 -61.11 -19.39 20.14
N GLN A 821 -61.87 -18.54 20.83
CA GLN A 821 -63.06 -17.90 20.28
C GLN A 821 -62.72 -16.97 19.12
N ALA A 822 -61.71 -16.11 19.26
CA ALA A 822 -61.26 -15.22 18.20
C ALA A 822 -60.71 -16.00 16.99
N THR A 823 -60.02 -17.12 17.23
CA THR A 823 -59.50 -17.99 16.16
C THR A 823 -60.63 -18.63 15.36
N ALA A 824 -61.70 -19.08 16.03
CA ALA A 824 -62.87 -19.63 15.35
C ALA A 824 -63.68 -18.55 14.61
N GLU A 825 -63.81 -17.35 15.20
CA GLU A 825 -64.53 -16.22 14.61
C GLU A 825 -63.83 -15.67 13.35
N LEU A 826 -62.49 -15.61 13.37
CA LEU A 826 -61.67 -14.96 12.33
C LEU A 826 -60.96 -15.97 11.41
N LEU A 827 -61.49 -17.19 11.28
CA LEU A 827 -60.81 -18.28 10.58
C LEU A 827 -60.50 -17.93 9.10
N ASP A 828 -61.42 -17.26 8.41
CA ASP A 828 -61.24 -16.86 7.01
C ASP A 828 -60.17 -15.76 6.85
N GLU A 829 -60.12 -14.79 7.76
CA GLU A 829 -59.07 -13.78 7.82
C GLU A 829 -57.70 -14.40 8.13
N ILE A 830 -57.64 -15.33 9.09
CA ILE A 830 -56.43 -16.07 9.44
C ILE A 830 -55.90 -16.85 8.24
N ASN A 831 -56.77 -17.61 7.57
CA ASN A 831 -56.38 -18.39 6.40
C ASN A 831 -55.93 -17.50 5.23
N TYR A 832 -56.54 -16.32 5.06
CA TYR A 832 -56.07 -15.31 4.11
C TYR A 832 -54.64 -14.87 4.42
N TYR A 833 -54.31 -14.51 5.67
CA TYR A 833 -52.95 -14.07 6.01
C TYR A 833 -51.92 -15.22 5.90
N LYS A 834 -52.33 -16.46 6.16
CA LYS A 834 -51.49 -17.63 5.87
C LYS A 834 -51.21 -17.80 4.38
N PHE A 835 -52.24 -17.65 3.55
CA PHE A 835 -52.15 -17.73 2.11
C PHE A 835 -51.22 -16.67 1.51
N THR A 836 -51.28 -15.42 1.98
CA THR A 836 -50.40 -14.36 1.46
C THR A 836 -48.92 -14.63 1.77
N GLN A 837 -48.62 -15.17 2.96
CA GLN A 837 -47.26 -15.55 3.32
C GLN A 837 -46.76 -16.78 2.56
N TYR A 838 -47.64 -17.73 2.25
CA TYR A 838 -47.33 -18.84 1.35
C TYR A 838 -46.92 -18.34 -0.04
N LEU A 839 -47.72 -17.43 -0.62
CA LEU A 839 -47.38 -16.83 -1.93
C LEU A 839 -46.04 -16.12 -1.89
N PHE A 840 -45.78 -15.35 -0.81
CA PHE A 840 -44.53 -14.63 -0.65
C PHE A 840 -43.34 -15.59 -0.62
N GLN A 841 -43.37 -16.60 0.26
CA GLN A 841 -42.26 -17.53 0.40
C GLN A 841 -42.05 -18.35 -0.89
N ARG A 842 -43.12 -18.75 -1.57
CA ARG A 842 -43.03 -19.49 -2.84
C ARG A 842 -42.30 -18.68 -3.92
N GLN A 843 -42.71 -17.43 -4.13
CA GLN A 843 -42.09 -16.57 -5.14
C GLN A 843 -40.65 -16.22 -4.76
N TRP A 844 -40.39 -15.89 -3.49
CA TRP A 844 -39.05 -15.54 -3.03
C TRP A 844 -38.07 -16.70 -3.15
N LEU A 845 -38.45 -17.91 -2.73
CA LEU A 845 -37.60 -19.09 -2.85
C LEU A 845 -37.31 -19.46 -4.31
N LYS A 846 -38.25 -19.21 -5.22
CA LYS A 846 -38.04 -19.37 -6.67
C LYS A 846 -36.99 -18.38 -7.19
N LEU A 847 -37.09 -17.11 -6.80
CA LEU A 847 -36.09 -16.08 -7.14
C LEU A 847 -34.71 -16.41 -6.54
N LYS A 848 -34.66 -16.79 -5.25
CA LYS A 848 -33.42 -17.20 -4.57
C LYS A 848 -32.74 -18.38 -5.28
N ARG A 849 -33.51 -19.39 -5.71
CA ARG A 849 -32.96 -20.52 -6.49
C ARG A 849 -32.39 -20.05 -7.83
N TYR A 850 -33.04 -19.10 -8.49
CA TYR A 850 -32.53 -18.50 -9.73
C TYR A 850 -31.20 -17.77 -9.49
N ALA A 851 -31.15 -16.87 -8.50
CA ALA A 851 -29.92 -16.18 -8.08
C ALA A 851 -28.78 -17.18 -7.83
N ASN A 852 -29.05 -18.22 -7.04
CA ASN A 852 -28.09 -19.27 -6.72
C ASN A 852 -27.62 -20.05 -7.96
N SER A 853 -28.51 -20.32 -8.93
CA SER A 853 -28.13 -21.00 -10.18
C SER A 853 -27.19 -20.16 -11.06
N LYS A 854 -27.19 -18.84 -10.85
CA LYS A 854 -26.30 -17.87 -11.50
C LYS A 854 -25.04 -17.57 -10.67
N GLY A 855 -24.82 -18.26 -9.56
CA GLY A 855 -23.70 -18.01 -8.65
C GLY A 855 -23.87 -16.80 -7.74
N ILE A 856 -25.04 -16.15 -7.73
CA ILE A 856 -25.35 -14.99 -6.87
C ILE A 856 -25.91 -15.47 -5.54
N LYS A 857 -25.25 -15.09 -4.43
CA LYS A 857 -25.74 -15.32 -3.07
C LYS A 857 -26.47 -14.09 -2.55
N ILE A 858 -27.59 -14.30 -1.86
CA ILE A 858 -28.37 -13.22 -1.28
C ILE A 858 -27.96 -13.01 0.18
N ILE A 859 -27.58 -11.79 0.53
CA ILE A 859 -27.30 -11.34 1.89
C ILE A 859 -28.55 -10.65 2.41
N GLY A 860 -29.22 -11.29 3.38
CA GLY A 860 -30.33 -10.70 4.12
C GLY A 860 -29.87 -9.84 5.27
N ASP A 861 -30.82 -9.14 5.87
CA ASP A 861 -30.59 -8.23 6.98
C ASP A 861 -31.52 -8.58 8.15
N LEU A 862 -30.95 -8.65 9.36
CA LEU A 862 -31.64 -9.03 10.59
C LEU A 862 -31.54 -7.87 11.58
N PRO A 863 -32.63 -7.10 11.77
CA PRO A 863 -32.73 -6.09 12.83
C PRO A 863 -32.61 -6.72 14.21
N ILE A 864 -31.75 -6.23 15.12
CA ILE A 864 -31.65 -6.85 16.46
C ILE A 864 -32.98 -6.80 17.22
N PHE A 865 -33.68 -5.66 17.19
CA PHE A 865 -34.94 -5.44 17.91
C PHE A 865 -36.16 -5.64 17.02
N VAL A 866 -37.31 -5.85 17.65
CA VAL A 866 -38.61 -5.98 16.99
C VAL A 866 -39.54 -4.84 17.43
N SER A 867 -40.51 -4.44 16.61
CA SER A 867 -41.43 -3.37 16.99
C SER A 867 -42.31 -3.79 18.18
N HIS A 868 -42.67 -2.85 19.06
CA HIS A 868 -43.59 -3.13 20.18
C HIS A 868 -44.93 -3.64 19.66
N ASN A 869 -45.49 -2.98 18.65
CA ASN A 869 -46.76 -3.39 18.04
C ASN A 869 -46.54 -4.45 16.96
N SER A 870 -46.11 -5.64 17.38
CA SER A 870 -45.84 -6.78 16.49
C SER A 870 -46.46 -8.07 17.00
N ALA A 871 -46.67 -9.02 16.09
CA ALA A 871 -47.06 -10.38 16.43
C ALA A 871 -46.03 -11.04 17.37
N ASP A 872 -44.75 -10.69 17.21
CA ASP A 872 -43.65 -11.26 17.99
C ASP A 872 -43.76 -10.90 19.46
N VAL A 873 -43.94 -9.61 19.77
CA VAL A 873 -44.08 -9.11 21.15
C VAL A 873 -45.40 -9.57 21.75
N TRP A 874 -46.50 -9.47 21.00
CA TRP A 874 -47.82 -9.87 21.49
C TRP A 874 -47.88 -11.36 21.84
N ALA A 875 -47.35 -12.24 20.99
CA ALA A 875 -47.38 -13.68 21.20
C ALA A 875 -46.36 -14.15 22.26
N ASN A 876 -45.24 -13.43 22.41
CA ASN A 876 -44.11 -13.85 23.25
C ASN A 876 -43.82 -12.88 24.41
N GLN A 877 -44.82 -12.21 24.97
CA GLN A 877 -44.64 -11.15 25.99
C GLN A 877 -43.63 -11.46 27.11
N LYS A 878 -43.50 -12.73 27.53
CA LYS A 878 -42.57 -13.17 28.58
C LYS A 878 -41.08 -13.00 28.23
N ILE A 879 -40.71 -12.95 26.95
CA ILE A 879 -39.30 -12.78 26.53
C ILE A 879 -38.91 -11.31 26.39
N PHE A 880 -39.83 -10.37 26.69
CA PHE A 880 -39.62 -8.93 26.62
C PHE A 880 -39.82 -8.28 27.99
N LYS A 881 -39.16 -7.14 28.22
CA LYS A 881 -39.31 -6.34 29.45
C LYS A 881 -40.57 -5.47 29.37
N LEU A 882 -41.71 -6.07 29.68
CA LEU A 882 -43.02 -5.42 29.65
C LEU A 882 -43.64 -5.28 31.05
N ALA A 883 -44.41 -4.23 31.26
CA ALA A 883 -45.30 -4.09 32.39
C ALA A 883 -46.57 -4.96 32.20
N THR A 884 -47.36 -5.11 33.26
CA THR A 884 -48.58 -5.94 33.25
C THR A 884 -49.66 -5.47 32.27
N ASP A 885 -49.63 -4.20 31.87
CA ASP A 885 -50.56 -3.63 30.89
C ASP A 885 -50.07 -3.77 29.44
N GLY A 886 -48.89 -4.37 29.24
CA GLY A 886 -48.25 -4.56 27.93
C GLY A 886 -47.34 -3.42 27.50
N SER A 887 -47.22 -2.33 28.26
CA SER A 887 -46.28 -1.24 27.96
C SER A 887 -44.82 -1.68 28.19
N PRO A 888 -43.84 -1.20 27.39
CA PRO A 888 -42.44 -1.47 27.67
C PRO A 888 -42.01 -0.90 29.03
N LEU A 889 -41.18 -1.62 29.77
CA LEU A 889 -40.48 -1.06 30.94
C LEU A 889 -39.29 -0.21 30.50
N THR A 890 -38.63 -0.65 29.44
CA THR A 890 -37.45 -0.02 28.85
C THR A 890 -37.48 -0.19 27.34
N VAL A 891 -36.93 0.78 26.62
CA VAL A 891 -36.90 0.83 25.16
C VAL A 891 -35.48 1.03 24.64
N ALA A 892 -35.25 0.51 23.44
CA ALA A 892 -33.97 0.55 22.75
C ALA A 892 -33.63 1.93 22.20
N GLY A 893 -32.33 2.18 22.13
CA GLY A 893 -31.74 3.35 21.52
C GLY A 893 -30.22 3.23 21.50
N VAL A 894 -29.55 4.34 21.25
CA VAL A 894 -28.10 4.53 21.41
C VAL A 894 -27.83 5.82 22.18
N PRO A 895 -26.75 5.87 22.97
CA PRO A 895 -26.39 7.08 23.71
C PRO A 895 -26.06 8.24 22.76
N PRO A 896 -25.98 9.48 23.28
CA PRO A 896 -25.38 10.60 22.55
C PRO A 896 -24.01 10.25 21.98
N ASP A 897 -23.80 10.63 20.73
CA ASP A 897 -22.54 10.44 20.01
C ASP A 897 -22.26 11.63 19.07
N TYR A 898 -21.22 11.53 18.25
CA TYR A 898 -20.84 12.58 17.30
C TYR A 898 -21.87 12.78 16.16
N PHE A 899 -22.82 11.85 15.99
CA PHE A 899 -23.87 11.90 14.99
C PHE A 899 -25.17 12.52 15.55
N SER A 900 -25.46 12.30 16.84
CA SER A 900 -26.61 12.87 17.54
C SER A 900 -26.28 13.29 18.98
N GLU A 901 -26.39 14.59 19.25
CA GLU A 901 -26.20 15.17 20.61
C GLU A 901 -27.15 14.58 21.66
N THR A 902 -28.29 14.01 21.24
CA THR A 902 -29.30 13.43 22.14
C THR A 902 -29.40 11.91 22.04
N GLY A 903 -28.50 11.30 21.28
CA GLY A 903 -28.55 9.88 20.90
C GLY A 903 -29.73 9.61 19.98
N GLN A 904 -30.12 8.35 19.84
CA GLN A 904 -31.30 7.97 19.06
C GLN A 904 -32.20 7.07 19.89
N LEU A 905 -33.48 7.44 19.99
CA LEU A 905 -34.47 6.66 20.72
C LEU A 905 -35.32 5.88 19.69
N TRP A 906 -35.09 4.58 19.57
CA TRP A 906 -35.77 3.75 18.58
C TRP A 906 -37.13 3.23 19.07
N GLY A 907 -37.32 3.15 20.38
CA GLY A 907 -38.63 2.83 20.97
C GLY A 907 -38.99 1.34 21.02
N ASN A 908 -38.14 0.46 20.47
CA ASN A 908 -38.36 -0.99 20.52
C ASN A 908 -38.23 -1.55 21.95
N PRO A 909 -39.04 -2.53 22.37
CA PRO A 909 -38.90 -3.15 23.69
C PRO A 909 -37.62 -3.99 23.77
N HIS A 910 -36.96 -3.97 24.93
CA HIS A 910 -35.82 -4.84 25.20
C HIS A 910 -36.24 -6.28 25.51
N TYR A 911 -35.38 -7.23 25.12
CA TYR A 911 -35.49 -8.62 25.51
C TYR A 911 -35.21 -8.82 27.01
N ASP A 912 -35.91 -9.76 27.63
CA ASP A 912 -35.49 -10.38 28.88
C ASP A 912 -34.59 -11.59 28.57
N TRP A 913 -33.30 -11.30 28.43
CA TRP A 913 -32.28 -12.29 28.13
C TRP A 913 -32.20 -13.44 29.14
N LYS A 914 -32.62 -13.22 30.41
CA LYS A 914 -32.65 -14.28 31.42
C LYS A 914 -33.76 -15.29 31.14
N VAL A 915 -34.88 -14.86 30.57
CA VAL A 915 -35.97 -15.75 30.16
C VAL A 915 -35.57 -16.52 28.90
N LEU A 916 -34.98 -15.85 27.91
CA LEU A 916 -34.49 -16.49 26.69
C LEU A 916 -33.47 -17.60 26.99
N ALA A 917 -32.52 -17.35 27.91
CA ALA A 917 -31.54 -18.35 28.34
C ALA A 917 -32.17 -19.61 28.94
N LYS A 918 -33.29 -19.49 29.68
CA LYS A 918 -34.02 -20.66 30.23
C LYS A 918 -34.69 -21.53 29.16
N THR A 919 -34.85 -20.99 27.96
CA THR A 919 -35.45 -21.67 26.81
C THR A 919 -34.40 -21.99 25.74
N ASP A 920 -33.12 -22.02 26.12
CA ASP A 920 -31.98 -22.25 25.21
C ASP A 920 -32.04 -21.35 23.95
N TYR A 921 -32.52 -20.12 24.12
CA TYR A 921 -32.66 -19.12 23.06
C TYR A 921 -33.53 -19.56 21.87
N GLN A 922 -34.50 -20.47 22.09
CA GLN A 922 -35.32 -21.07 21.03
C GLN A 922 -35.98 -20.06 20.07
N TRP A 923 -36.47 -18.92 20.58
CA TRP A 923 -37.08 -17.88 19.74
C TRP A 923 -36.10 -17.30 18.72
N TRP A 924 -34.86 -17.03 19.15
CA TRP A 924 -33.80 -16.56 18.27
C TRP A 924 -33.36 -17.64 17.28
N ILE A 925 -33.28 -18.90 17.71
CA ILE A 925 -32.96 -20.04 16.83
C ILE A 925 -33.99 -20.15 15.69
N GLU A 926 -35.29 -20.07 15.98
CA GLU A 926 -36.33 -20.11 14.95
C GLU A 926 -36.32 -18.85 14.06
N ARG A 927 -35.96 -17.68 14.61
CA ARG A 927 -35.76 -16.46 13.82
C ARG A 927 -34.64 -16.61 12.79
N PHE A 928 -33.48 -17.11 13.21
CA PHE A 928 -32.35 -17.41 12.31
C PHE A 928 -32.73 -18.47 11.28
N LYS A 929 -33.36 -19.57 11.70
CA LYS A 929 -33.82 -20.63 10.80
C LYS A 929 -34.75 -20.11 9.71
N THR A 930 -35.70 -19.25 10.06
CA THR A 930 -36.66 -18.69 9.11
C THR A 930 -35.94 -17.80 8.10
N LEU A 931 -35.04 -16.92 8.55
CA LEU A 931 -34.30 -16.03 7.65
C LEU A 931 -33.32 -16.81 6.76
N LEU A 932 -32.58 -17.79 7.30
CA LEU A 932 -31.66 -18.65 6.53
C LEU A 932 -32.37 -19.46 5.43
N ASN A 933 -33.67 -19.72 5.58
CA ASN A 933 -34.43 -20.31 4.48
C ASN A 933 -34.54 -19.32 3.30
N LEU A 934 -34.74 -18.03 3.60
CA LEU A 934 -34.96 -16.97 2.61
C LEU A 934 -33.66 -16.44 2.00
N VAL A 935 -32.54 -16.43 2.72
CA VAL A 935 -31.26 -15.86 2.26
C VAL A 935 -30.10 -16.84 2.39
N ASP A 936 -28.93 -16.51 1.85
CA ASP A 936 -27.73 -17.35 1.91
C ASP A 936 -26.76 -16.90 3.02
N MET A 937 -26.80 -15.61 3.39
CA MET A 937 -25.98 -14.98 4.42
C MET A 937 -26.82 -13.94 5.18
N ILE A 938 -26.43 -13.61 6.41
CA ILE A 938 -27.18 -12.68 7.27
C ILE A 938 -26.27 -11.57 7.77
N ARG A 939 -26.58 -10.32 7.43
CA ARG A 939 -26.14 -9.14 8.18
C ARG A 939 -26.97 -9.04 9.46
N VAL A 940 -26.29 -8.98 10.59
CA VAL A 940 -26.91 -8.75 11.89
C VAL A 940 -26.71 -7.28 12.23
N ASP A 941 -27.80 -6.53 12.14
CA ASP A 941 -27.87 -5.11 12.48
C ASP A 941 -27.64 -4.88 13.98
N HIS A 942 -26.91 -3.82 14.31
CA HIS A 942 -26.53 -3.43 15.66
C HIS A 942 -25.91 -4.58 16.45
N PHE A 943 -24.92 -5.27 15.85
CA PHE A 943 -24.31 -6.47 16.43
C PHE A 943 -23.74 -6.22 17.83
N ARG A 944 -23.24 -5.01 18.10
CA ARG A 944 -22.76 -4.62 19.42
C ARG A 944 -23.79 -4.81 20.55
N GLY A 945 -25.08 -4.77 20.23
CA GLY A 945 -26.19 -5.02 21.16
C GLY A 945 -26.21 -6.42 21.77
N PHE A 946 -25.53 -7.39 21.16
CA PHE A 946 -25.36 -8.74 21.71
C PHE A 946 -24.23 -8.84 22.74
N GLU A 947 -23.31 -7.88 22.78
CA GLU A 947 -22.33 -7.73 23.86
C GLU A 947 -22.95 -6.90 25.00
N ALA A 948 -23.43 -5.70 24.66
CA ALA A 948 -24.16 -4.82 25.55
C ALA A 948 -25.11 -3.92 24.76
N TYR A 949 -26.32 -3.70 25.25
CA TYR A 949 -27.30 -2.81 24.60
C TYR A 949 -27.60 -1.60 25.49
N TRP A 950 -28.02 -0.49 24.88
CA TRP A 950 -28.34 0.75 25.60
C TRP A 950 -29.80 0.75 26.04
N GLU A 951 -30.00 0.70 27.35
CA GLU A 951 -31.31 0.56 27.97
C GLU A 951 -31.86 1.91 28.45
N VAL A 952 -32.89 2.44 27.76
CA VAL A 952 -33.56 3.68 28.13
C VAL A 952 -34.88 3.38 28.84
N PRO A 953 -35.20 3.99 29.99
CA PRO A 953 -36.50 3.84 30.63
C PRO A 953 -37.65 4.29 29.71
N PHE A 954 -38.75 3.56 29.69
CA PHE A 954 -39.90 3.95 28.87
C PHE A 954 -40.48 5.31 29.31
N GLY A 955 -40.90 6.13 28.34
CA GLY A 955 -41.45 7.47 28.55
C GLY A 955 -40.44 8.62 28.53
N GLN A 956 -39.15 8.36 28.30
CA GLN A 956 -38.18 9.41 27.99
C GLN A 956 -38.43 10.02 26.60
N LYS A 957 -38.01 11.28 26.41
CA LYS A 957 -38.12 11.99 25.12
C LYS A 957 -36.94 11.72 24.18
N ASP A 958 -35.80 11.33 24.73
CA ASP A 958 -34.54 11.09 24.06
C ASP A 958 -33.81 9.90 24.70
N ALA A 959 -32.63 9.55 24.18
CA ALA A 959 -31.85 8.41 24.65
C ALA A 959 -30.78 8.77 25.70
N VAL A 960 -30.72 10.03 26.16
CA VAL A 960 -29.65 10.51 27.06
C VAL A 960 -29.66 9.76 28.39
N LYS A 961 -30.85 9.51 28.95
CA LYS A 961 -31.02 8.86 30.27
C LYS A 961 -31.05 7.33 30.20
N GLY A 962 -30.17 6.73 29.39
CA GLY A 962 -30.00 5.28 29.33
C GLY A 962 -28.81 4.75 30.11
N ARG A 963 -28.56 3.45 30.01
CA ARG A 963 -27.37 2.78 30.55
C ARG A 963 -26.99 1.55 29.71
N TRP A 964 -25.71 1.20 29.69
CA TRP A 964 -25.25 -0.06 29.08
C TRP A 964 -25.64 -1.26 29.94
N VAL A 965 -26.24 -2.28 29.32
CA VAL A 965 -26.60 -3.56 29.96
C VAL A 965 -26.02 -4.70 29.14
N LYS A 966 -25.27 -5.61 29.80
CA LYS A 966 -24.67 -6.78 29.14
C LYS A 966 -25.73 -7.73 28.59
N ALA A 967 -25.48 -8.25 27.40
CA ALA A 967 -26.27 -9.29 26.74
C ALA A 967 -25.46 -10.60 26.63
N PRO A 968 -26.13 -11.76 26.55
CA PRO A 968 -25.48 -13.07 26.49
C PRO A 968 -25.11 -13.45 25.04
N GLY A 969 -24.34 -12.60 24.35
CA GLY A 969 -24.01 -12.79 22.95
C GLY A 969 -23.24 -14.08 22.69
N GLN A 970 -22.27 -14.41 23.55
CA GLN A 970 -21.45 -15.61 23.41
C GLN A 970 -22.31 -16.88 23.53
N GLU A 971 -23.18 -16.95 24.52
CA GLU A 971 -24.07 -18.10 24.73
C GLU A 971 -25.10 -18.23 23.60
N LEU A 972 -25.67 -17.10 23.14
CA LEU A 972 -26.62 -17.08 22.03
C LEU A 972 -25.98 -17.59 20.73
N PHE A 973 -24.85 -17.03 20.31
CA PHE A 973 -24.20 -17.42 19.06
C PHE A 973 -23.60 -18.83 19.14
N ALA A 974 -23.20 -19.29 20.32
CA ALA A 974 -22.85 -20.70 20.54
C ALA A 974 -24.06 -21.63 20.34
N ALA A 975 -25.24 -21.27 20.85
CA ALA A 975 -26.47 -22.03 20.65
C ALA A 975 -26.90 -22.06 19.17
N ILE A 976 -26.77 -20.94 18.46
CA ILE A 976 -27.04 -20.84 17.02
C ILE A 976 -26.05 -21.72 16.24
N ARG A 977 -24.74 -21.60 16.49
CA ARG A 977 -23.70 -22.42 15.86
C ARG A 977 -23.90 -23.91 16.12
N ALA A 978 -24.30 -24.29 17.33
CA ALA A 978 -24.60 -25.68 17.67
C ALA A 978 -25.79 -26.26 16.86
N LYS A 979 -26.74 -25.42 16.42
CA LYS A 979 -27.91 -25.86 15.64
C LYS A 979 -27.67 -25.86 14.13
N PHE A 980 -26.95 -24.88 13.61
CA PHE A 980 -26.83 -24.68 12.15
C PHE A 980 -25.40 -24.85 11.60
N GLY A 981 -24.41 -25.08 12.47
CA GLY A 981 -23.00 -25.10 12.09
C GLY A 981 -22.42 -23.70 11.92
N ASP A 982 -21.32 -23.59 11.17
CA ASP A 982 -20.73 -22.30 10.84
C ASP A 982 -21.60 -21.55 9.83
N LEU A 983 -22.25 -20.50 10.32
CA LEU A 983 -23.08 -19.61 9.54
C LEU A 983 -22.26 -18.45 8.98
N HIS A 984 -22.64 -18.00 7.78
CA HIS A 984 -22.13 -16.78 7.20
C HIS A 984 -22.88 -15.55 7.77
N ILE A 985 -22.48 -15.16 8.99
CA ILE A 985 -22.99 -13.97 9.68
C ILE A 985 -22.03 -12.81 9.46
N ILE A 986 -22.58 -11.64 9.14
CA ILE A 986 -21.88 -10.37 9.00
C ILE A 986 -22.29 -9.51 10.20
N ALA A 987 -21.32 -9.07 10.99
CA ALA A 987 -21.55 -8.18 12.11
C ALA A 987 -21.59 -6.73 11.62
N GLU A 988 -22.72 -6.06 11.79
CA GLU A 988 -22.75 -4.60 11.73
C GLU A 988 -22.13 -4.05 13.03
N ASP A 989 -20.87 -3.63 12.92
CA ASP A 989 -20.03 -3.15 14.02
C ASP A 989 -19.63 -1.67 13.82
N LEU A 990 -20.60 -0.80 13.51
CA LEU A 990 -20.36 0.64 13.37
C LEU A 990 -20.60 1.39 14.70
N GLY A 991 -20.07 2.61 14.77
CA GLY A 991 -20.18 3.48 15.94
C GLY A 991 -19.11 3.23 17.00
N ASN A 992 -19.41 3.53 18.27
CA ASN A 992 -18.48 3.31 19.38
C ASN A 992 -18.40 1.81 19.75
N ILE A 993 -17.41 1.13 19.19
CA ILE A 993 -17.17 -0.30 19.39
C ILE A 993 -16.11 -0.53 20.47
N THR A 994 -16.41 -1.39 21.44
CA THR A 994 -15.48 -1.75 22.51
C THR A 994 -14.69 -3.01 22.16
N ASN A 995 -13.57 -3.24 22.86
CA ASN A 995 -12.73 -4.41 22.66
C ASN A 995 -13.50 -5.73 22.88
N GLU A 996 -14.51 -5.74 23.75
CA GLU A 996 -15.37 -6.90 24.00
C GLU A 996 -16.27 -7.24 22.81
N VAL A 997 -16.78 -6.23 22.08
CA VAL A 997 -17.56 -6.45 20.86
C VAL A 997 -16.67 -7.05 19.77
N ILE A 998 -15.45 -6.52 19.64
CA ILE A 998 -14.45 -7.03 18.71
C ILE A 998 -14.08 -8.47 19.08
N ALA A 999 -13.83 -8.76 20.35
CA ALA A 999 -13.56 -10.11 20.83
C ALA A 999 -14.72 -11.09 20.55
N LEU A 1000 -15.97 -10.67 20.75
CA LEU A 1000 -17.15 -11.49 20.43
C LEU A 1000 -17.21 -11.81 18.94
N LYS A 1001 -17.00 -10.82 18.08
CA LYS A 1001 -16.95 -10.97 16.62
C LYS A 1001 -15.87 -11.98 16.19
N HIS A 1002 -14.65 -11.81 16.69
CA HIS A 1002 -13.51 -12.69 16.37
C HIS A 1002 -13.68 -14.11 16.92
N HIS A 1003 -14.28 -14.29 18.10
CA HIS A 1003 -14.53 -15.62 18.66
C HIS A 1003 -15.40 -16.50 17.73
N PHE A 1004 -16.30 -15.87 16.97
CA PHE A 1004 -17.13 -16.56 15.99
C PHE A 1004 -16.68 -16.39 14.54
N ASP A 1005 -15.54 -15.73 14.27
CA ASP A 1005 -15.03 -15.44 12.92
C ASP A 1005 -16.02 -14.68 12.02
N PHE A 1006 -16.83 -13.80 12.61
CA PHE A 1006 -17.79 -13.00 11.85
C PHE A 1006 -17.11 -11.80 11.19
N PRO A 1007 -17.26 -11.57 9.87
CA PRO A 1007 -16.75 -10.35 9.27
C PRO A 1007 -17.46 -9.10 9.79
N GLY A 1008 -16.68 -8.06 10.08
CA GLY A 1008 -17.19 -6.71 10.40
C GLY A 1008 -17.50 -5.88 9.15
N MET A 1009 -17.86 -4.62 9.34
CA MET A 1009 -18.14 -3.65 8.27
C MET A 1009 -17.12 -2.50 8.30
N ASN A 1010 -16.68 -2.08 7.12
CA ASN A 1010 -15.85 -0.91 6.91
C ASN A 1010 -16.55 0.00 5.89
N ILE A 1011 -16.86 1.24 6.28
CA ILE A 1011 -17.58 2.19 5.43
C ILE A 1011 -16.64 3.32 5.06
N LEU A 1012 -16.33 3.48 3.78
CA LEU A 1012 -15.35 4.47 3.32
C LEU A 1012 -15.70 5.90 3.72
N GLN A 1013 -16.99 6.27 3.75
CA GLN A 1013 -17.43 7.59 4.23
C GLN A 1013 -17.00 7.88 5.68
N PHE A 1014 -16.68 6.85 6.48
CA PHE A 1014 -16.23 6.98 7.88
C PHE A 1014 -14.77 6.59 8.07
N SER A 1015 -14.25 5.65 7.27
CA SER A 1015 -12.95 5.03 7.49
C SER A 1015 -11.77 5.80 6.87
N LEU A 1016 -12.04 6.80 6.03
CA LEU A 1016 -11.01 7.71 5.49
C LEU A 1016 -10.83 8.90 6.45
N MET A 1017 -10.08 8.68 7.52
CA MET A 1017 -9.84 9.67 8.56
C MET A 1017 -8.54 10.41 8.30
N ILE A 1018 -8.55 11.73 8.50
CA ILE A 1018 -7.35 12.56 8.47
C ILE A 1018 -6.81 12.65 9.89
N ASP A 1019 -5.56 12.26 10.10
CA ASP A 1019 -4.90 12.31 11.39
C ASP A 1019 -4.37 13.72 11.74
N GLU A 1020 -3.72 13.85 12.89
CA GLU A 1020 -3.14 15.10 13.39
C GLU A 1020 -2.02 15.68 12.51
N ASN A 1021 -1.41 14.86 11.65
CA ASN A 1021 -0.39 15.25 10.69
C ASN A 1021 -0.99 15.58 9.30
N GLU A 1022 -2.31 15.66 9.20
CA GLU A 1022 -3.07 15.82 7.95
C GLU A 1022 -2.89 14.64 6.96
N GLU A 1023 -2.49 13.46 7.43
CA GLU A 1023 -2.40 12.25 6.61
C GLU A 1023 -3.68 11.42 6.69
N ILE A 1024 -4.07 10.80 5.58
CA ILE A 1024 -5.21 9.88 5.57
C ILE A 1024 -4.79 8.53 6.12
N LYS A 1025 -5.36 8.15 7.26
CA LYS A 1025 -5.29 6.80 7.82
C LYS A 1025 -6.50 5.99 7.35
N PHE A 1026 -6.22 4.82 6.78
CA PHE A 1026 -7.23 3.83 6.42
C PHE A 1026 -6.78 2.46 6.90
N THR A 1027 -7.63 1.81 7.71
CA THR A 1027 -7.40 0.47 8.22
C THR A 1027 -8.53 -0.44 7.76
N CYS A 1028 -8.24 -1.67 7.36
CA CYS A 1028 -9.25 -2.61 6.88
C CYS A 1028 -8.83 -4.04 7.26
N ASP A 1029 -9.62 -4.68 8.11
CA ASP A 1029 -9.45 -6.10 8.44
C ASP A 1029 -9.74 -6.98 7.21
N HIS A 1030 -8.97 -8.06 7.03
CA HIS A 1030 -9.24 -9.09 6.02
C HIS A 1030 -10.62 -9.70 6.22
N ASN A 1031 -11.00 -10.01 7.46
CA ASN A 1031 -12.33 -10.50 7.77
C ASN A 1031 -13.31 -9.33 7.95
N SER A 1032 -13.48 -8.54 6.90
CA SER A 1032 -14.46 -7.46 6.86
C SER A 1032 -15.14 -7.34 5.50
N ILE A 1033 -16.22 -6.58 5.48
CA ILE A 1033 -16.89 -6.16 4.26
C ILE A 1033 -16.71 -4.66 4.12
N ILE A 1034 -16.18 -4.25 2.98
CA ILE A 1034 -16.04 -2.84 2.65
C ILE A 1034 -17.26 -2.34 1.86
N TYR A 1035 -17.73 -1.16 2.22
CA TYR A 1035 -18.79 -0.43 1.55
C TYR A 1035 -18.32 0.98 1.23
N THR A 1036 -18.79 1.56 0.13
CA THR A 1036 -18.70 3.01 -0.09
C THR A 1036 -19.58 3.75 0.93
N GLY A 1037 -20.83 3.34 1.01
CA GLY A 1037 -21.84 3.74 1.98
C GLY A 1037 -22.86 2.62 2.15
N THR A 1038 -23.73 2.74 3.15
CA THR A 1038 -24.89 1.86 3.32
C THR A 1038 -26.17 2.58 2.90
N HIS A 1039 -27.33 1.95 3.13
CA HIS A 1039 -28.63 2.57 2.91
C HIS A 1039 -28.93 3.74 3.87
N ASP A 1040 -28.26 3.81 5.02
CA ASP A 1040 -28.38 4.91 5.98
C ASP A 1040 -27.47 6.10 5.64
N ASN A 1041 -26.53 5.90 4.72
CA ASN A 1041 -25.59 6.91 4.28
C ASN A 1041 -26.15 7.71 3.11
N ASN A 1042 -25.59 8.89 2.91
CA ASN A 1042 -25.77 9.61 1.65
C ASN A 1042 -25.09 8.84 0.51
N THR A 1043 -25.44 9.11 -0.75
CA THR A 1043 -24.68 8.58 -1.89
C THR A 1043 -23.26 9.16 -1.88
N ILE A 1044 -22.30 8.53 -2.55
CA ILE A 1044 -20.94 9.09 -2.66
C ILE A 1044 -20.95 10.48 -3.30
N SER A 1045 -21.74 10.68 -4.37
CA SER A 1045 -21.83 12.00 -5.01
C SER A 1045 -22.47 13.04 -4.08
N GLY A 1046 -23.50 12.67 -3.32
CA GLY A 1046 -24.12 13.53 -2.33
C GLY A 1046 -23.15 13.87 -1.19
N TRP A 1047 -22.49 12.87 -0.63
CA TRP A 1047 -21.52 13.01 0.44
C TRP A 1047 -20.33 13.89 0.06
N LEU A 1048 -19.72 13.65 -1.11
CA LEU A 1048 -18.60 14.46 -1.61
C LEU A 1048 -18.97 15.92 -1.85
N SER A 1049 -20.23 16.21 -2.21
CA SER A 1049 -20.66 17.56 -2.59
C SER A 1049 -21.36 18.36 -1.48
N GLN A 1050 -21.97 17.68 -0.50
CA GLN A 1050 -22.82 18.30 0.52
C GLN A 1050 -22.35 18.04 1.94
N ASP A 1051 -21.79 16.86 2.23
CA ASP A 1051 -21.50 16.44 3.60
C ASP A 1051 -20.03 16.67 3.98
N LEU A 1052 -19.12 16.71 3.01
CA LEU A 1052 -17.70 16.95 3.24
C LEU A 1052 -17.30 18.42 3.06
N PRO A 1053 -16.52 19.00 4.00
CA PRO A 1053 -15.80 20.23 3.75
C PRO A 1053 -14.82 20.07 2.57
N GLU A 1054 -14.73 21.08 1.69
CA GLU A 1054 -13.93 21.03 0.46
C GLU A 1054 -12.45 20.68 0.71
N ALA A 1055 -11.89 21.15 1.83
CA ALA A 1055 -10.53 20.82 2.25
C ALA A 1055 -10.33 19.31 2.48
N LYS A 1056 -11.27 18.67 3.21
CA LYS A 1056 -11.22 17.23 3.47
C LYS A 1056 -11.43 16.42 2.19
N LYS A 1057 -12.37 16.87 1.35
CA LYS A 1057 -12.63 16.27 0.03
C LYS A 1057 -11.36 16.25 -0.82
N THR A 1058 -10.68 17.39 -0.95
CA THR A 1058 -9.46 17.50 -1.75
C THR A 1058 -8.37 16.53 -1.29
N GLN A 1059 -8.15 16.42 0.02
CA GLN A 1059 -7.19 15.48 0.60
C GLN A 1059 -7.57 14.02 0.31
N ILE A 1060 -8.84 13.65 0.46
CA ILE A 1060 -9.35 12.30 0.15
C ILE A 1060 -9.12 11.96 -1.32
N ILE A 1061 -9.54 12.83 -2.24
CA ILE A 1061 -9.40 12.58 -3.67
C ILE A 1061 -7.94 12.45 -4.08
N LYS A 1062 -7.05 13.29 -3.52
CA LYS A 1062 -5.62 13.19 -3.76
C LYS A 1062 -5.06 11.86 -3.28
N TYR A 1063 -5.38 11.45 -2.05
CA TYR A 1063 -4.96 10.15 -1.51
C TYR A 1063 -5.43 9.02 -2.41
N LEU A 1064 -6.71 8.99 -2.78
CA LEU A 1064 -7.28 7.93 -3.62
C LEU A 1064 -6.62 7.85 -4.99
N ARG A 1065 -6.24 8.97 -5.61
CA ARG A 1065 -5.52 8.98 -6.90
C ARG A 1065 -4.16 8.27 -6.84
N THR A 1066 -3.53 8.18 -5.67
CA THR A 1066 -2.29 7.42 -5.46
C THR A 1066 -2.53 5.92 -5.22
N LYS A 1067 -3.80 5.53 -5.08
CA LYS A 1067 -4.25 4.21 -4.61
C LYS A 1067 -5.08 3.45 -5.64
N VAL A 1068 -5.38 4.07 -6.79
CA VAL A 1068 -6.16 3.46 -7.87
C VAL A 1068 -5.36 3.44 -9.17
N ARG A 1069 -5.74 2.58 -10.11
CA ARG A 1069 -5.03 2.41 -11.39
C ARG A 1069 -5.28 3.56 -12.36
N LYS A 1070 -6.51 4.06 -12.42
CA LYS A 1070 -6.91 5.11 -13.36
C LYS A 1070 -7.38 6.34 -12.62
N ASN A 1071 -6.93 7.51 -13.09
CA ASN A 1071 -7.56 8.75 -12.67
C ASN A 1071 -8.92 8.88 -13.37
N CYS A 1072 -10.00 8.84 -12.59
CA CYS A 1072 -11.38 8.89 -13.06
C CYS A 1072 -12.15 9.97 -12.29
N ALA A 1073 -13.48 9.99 -12.46
CA ALA A 1073 -14.35 10.86 -11.67
C ALA A 1073 -14.15 10.60 -10.16
N GLU A 1074 -14.37 11.63 -9.34
CA GLU A 1074 -14.12 11.59 -7.89
C GLU A 1074 -14.84 10.43 -7.18
N SER A 1075 -16.09 10.16 -7.58
CA SER A 1075 -16.87 9.04 -7.05
C SER A 1075 -16.33 7.68 -7.49
N ASP A 1076 -15.88 7.54 -8.74
CA ASP A 1076 -15.31 6.31 -9.27
C ASP A 1076 -14.00 5.91 -8.56
N LEU A 1077 -13.23 6.88 -8.06
CA LEU A 1077 -12.02 6.61 -7.26
C LEU A 1077 -12.35 5.81 -5.99
N LEU A 1078 -13.49 6.09 -5.34
CA LEU A 1078 -13.93 5.36 -4.14
C LEU A 1078 -14.43 3.95 -4.48
N LEU A 1079 -15.09 3.78 -5.63
CA LEU A 1079 -15.53 2.47 -6.11
C LEU A 1079 -14.32 1.56 -6.36
N GLU A 1080 -13.34 2.09 -7.09
CA GLU A 1080 -12.10 1.38 -7.40
C GLU A 1080 -11.29 1.09 -6.13
N PHE A 1081 -11.19 2.04 -5.20
CA PHE A 1081 -10.53 1.83 -3.91
C PHE A 1081 -11.20 0.74 -3.06
N ALA A 1082 -12.54 0.71 -3.00
CA ALA A 1082 -13.27 -0.36 -2.32
C ALA A 1082 -12.94 -1.72 -2.92
N TYR A 1083 -12.90 -1.82 -4.25
CA TYR A 1083 -12.54 -3.06 -4.96
C TYR A 1083 -11.05 -3.40 -4.81
N GLY A 1084 -10.15 -2.42 -4.70
CA GLY A 1084 -8.73 -2.64 -4.44
C GLY A 1084 -8.39 -3.13 -3.03
N SER A 1085 -9.33 -3.01 -2.09
CA SER A 1085 -9.10 -3.35 -0.68
C SER A 1085 -8.77 -4.84 -0.44
N ARG A 1086 -8.32 -5.16 0.78
CA ARG A 1086 -8.11 -6.54 1.23
C ARG A 1086 -9.34 -7.15 1.93
N ALA A 1087 -10.43 -6.41 2.05
CA ALA A 1087 -11.70 -6.90 2.59
C ALA A 1087 -12.21 -8.14 1.84
N LYS A 1088 -12.69 -9.12 2.62
CA LYS A 1088 -13.33 -10.34 2.16
C LYS A 1088 -14.42 -10.05 1.14
N PHE A 1089 -15.32 -9.10 1.40
CA PHE A 1089 -16.33 -8.68 0.41
C PHE A 1089 -16.28 -7.18 0.17
N ALA A 1090 -16.57 -6.75 -1.06
CA ALA A 1090 -16.81 -5.36 -1.41
C ALA A 1090 -18.26 -5.22 -1.89
N ILE A 1091 -19.08 -4.46 -1.17
CA ILE A 1091 -20.50 -4.29 -1.47
C ILE A 1091 -20.79 -2.81 -1.66
N ILE A 1092 -21.27 -2.44 -2.85
CA ILE A 1092 -21.51 -1.05 -3.23
C ILE A 1092 -23.00 -0.82 -3.49
N PRO A 1093 -23.65 0.20 -2.92
CA PRO A 1093 -25.00 0.62 -3.29
C PRO A 1093 -25.12 0.90 -4.78
N LEU A 1094 -26.21 0.48 -5.43
CA LEU A 1094 -26.39 0.74 -6.86
C LEU A 1094 -26.39 2.24 -7.19
N GLN A 1095 -26.86 3.09 -6.27
CA GLN A 1095 -26.83 4.55 -6.40
C GLN A 1095 -25.44 5.09 -6.70
N ASP A 1096 -24.40 4.51 -6.11
CA ASP A 1096 -23.01 4.97 -6.26
C ASP A 1096 -22.45 4.57 -7.63
N TRP A 1097 -22.80 3.38 -8.13
CA TRP A 1097 -22.46 2.96 -9.50
C TRP A 1097 -23.07 3.85 -10.57
N LEU A 1098 -24.25 4.41 -10.28
CA LEU A 1098 -24.97 5.34 -11.13
C LEU A 1098 -24.57 6.81 -10.91
N ASN A 1099 -23.68 7.06 -9.95
CA ASN A 1099 -23.21 8.40 -9.58
C ASN A 1099 -24.38 9.38 -9.29
N LEU A 1100 -25.39 8.92 -8.56
CA LEU A 1100 -26.56 9.73 -8.21
C LEU A 1100 -26.27 10.62 -7.00
N ASP A 1101 -26.91 11.79 -6.93
CA ASP A 1101 -26.78 12.74 -5.82
C ASP A 1101 -27.63 12.35 -4.59
N SER A 1102 -27.69 13.22 -3.58
CA SER A 1102 -28.43 13.00 -2.33
C SER A 1102 -29.93 12.72 -2.52
N SER A 1103 -30.53 13.05 -3.67
CA SER A 1103 -31.94 12.72 -3.94
C SER A 1103 -32.18 11.21 -4.06
N ALA A 1104 -31.11 10.43 -4.31
CA ALA A 1104 -31.16 8.97 -4.39
C ALA A 1104 -30.88 8.27 -3.05
N ARG A 1105 -30.67 9.02 -1.96
CA ARG A 1105 -30.45 8.48 -0.62
C ARG A 1105 -31.62 7.57 -0.21
N MET A 1106 -31.31 6.38 0.31
CA MET A 1106 -32.34 5.40 0.68
C MET A 1106 -33.00 5.74 2.01
N ASN A 1107 -32.22 6.13 3.01
CA ASN A 1107 -32.71 6.51 4.33
C ASN A 1107 -31.86 7.62 4.95
N LEU A 1108 -32.51 8.57 5.63
CA LEU A 1108 -31.90 9.55 6.52
C LEU A 1108 -32.26 9.18 7.98
N PRO A 1109 -31.32 8.61 8.75
CA PRO A 1109 -31.54 8.29 10.16
C PRO A 1109 -32.04 9.50 10.96
N GLY A 1110 -33.04 9.28 11.83
CA GLY A 1110 -33.66 10.33 12.63
C GLY A 1110 -34.78 11.13 11.93
N SER A 1111 -35.02 10.90 10.63
CA SER A 1111 -36.16 11.47 9.89
C SER A 1111 -37.30 10.46 9.73
N VAL A 1112 -38.54 10.97 9.62
CA VAL A 1112 -39.75 10.19 9.30
C VAL A 1112 -40.32 10.53 7.91
N GLU A 1113 -39.72 11.48 7.20
CA GLU A 1113 -40.19 11.95 5.89
C GLU A 1113 -39.27 11.48 4.76
N ALA A 1114 -39.85 11.06 3.63
CA ALA A 1114 -39.19 10.74 2.35
C ALA A 1114 -38.16 9.58 2.33
N ASN A 1115 -38.19 8.67 3.31
CA ASN A 1115 -37.32 7.48 3.34
C ASN A 1115 -37.89 6.30 2.53
N TRP A 1116 -36.99 5.39 2.10
CA TRP A 1116 -37.30 4.09 1.50
C TRP A 1116 -37.99 4.12 0.12
N GLN A 1117 -37.99 5.27 -0.54
CA GLN A 1117 -38.75 5.50 -1.78
C GLN A 1117 -37.91 5.43 -3.05
N TRP A 1118 -36.57 5.37 -2.94
CA TRP A 1118 -35.71 5.38 -4.13
C TRP A 1118 -35.92 4.15 -5.02
N GLN A 1119 -36.01 4.39 -6.33
CA GLN A 1119 -36.13 3.38 -7.38
C GLN A 1119 -35.17 3.70 -8.52
N VAL A 1120 -34.58 2.65 -9.10
CA VAL A 1120 -33.73 2.78 -10.29
C VAL A 1120 -34.61 2.91 -11.55
N GLN A 1121 -34.12 3.61 -12.57
CA GLN A 1121 -34.74 3.62 -13.89
C GLN A 1121 -34.26 2.42 -14.72
N ALA A 1122 -35.14 1.83 -15.54
CA ALA A 1122 -34.86 0.57 -16.23
C ALA A 1122 -33.65 0.65 -17.18
N ASP A 1123 -33.45 1.80 -17.82
CA ASP A 1123 -32.37 2.09 -18.76
C ASP A 1123 -31.00 2.31 -18.09
N CYS A 1124 -30.97 2.54 -16.77
CA CYS A 1124 -29.72 2.67 -16.02
C CYS A 1124 -28.97 1.33 -15.84
N LEU A 1125 -29.66 0.18 -15.88
CA LEU A 1125 -29.06 -1.15 -15.76
C LEU A 1125 -28.47 -1.63 -17.11
N SER A 1126 -27.58 -0.84 -17.69
CA SER A 1126 -27.07 -1.03 -19.05
C SER A 1126 -25.96 -2.10 -19.14
N ALA A 1127 -25.72 -2.59 -20.35
CA ALA A 1127 -24.60 -3.49 -20.63
C ALA A 1127 -23.23 -2.81 -20.39
N ASP A 1128 -23.14 -1.50 -20.65
CA ASP A 1128 -21.92 -0.72 -20.44
C ASP A 1128 -21.59 -0.59 -18.94
N LEU A 1129 -22.60 -0.38 -18.10
CA LEU A 1129 -22.42 -0.36 -16.65
C LEU A 1129 -21.97 -1.74 -16.15
N ALA A 1130 -22.59 -2.82 -16.62
CA ALA A 1130 -22.17 -4.17 -16.27
C ALA A 1130 -20.71 -4.44 -16.68
N LEU A 1131 -20.29 -3.98 -17.86
CA LEU A 1131 -18.91 -4.12 -18.32
C LEU A 1131 -17.93 -3.33 -17.43
N LYS A 1132 -18.25 -2.07 -17.10
CA LYS A 1132 -17.45 -1.23 -16.19
C LYS A 1132 -17.23 -1.92 -14.84
N ILE A 1133 -18.29 -2.49 -14.26
CA ILE A 1133 -18.21 -3.22 -13.00
C ILE A 1133 -17.36 -4.49 -13.16
N LYS A 1134 -17.57 -5.25 -14.24
CA LYS A 1134 -16.86 -6.50 -14.51
C LYS A 1134 -15.36 -6.30 -14.67
N GLU A 1135 -14.93 -5.21 -15.31
CA GLU A 1135 -13.51 -4.88 -15.42
C GLU A 1135 -12.84 -4.76 -14.05
N LEU A 1136 -13.50 -4.10 -13.09
CA LEU A 1136 -12.99 -3.97 -11.72
C LEU A 1136 -13.02 -5.30 -10.96
N VAL A 1137 -14.08 -6.10 -11.12
CA VAL A 1137 -14.14 -7.47 -10.56
C VAL A 1137 -12.96 -8.32 -11.04
N GLN A 1138 -12.69 -8.30 -12.35
CA GLN A 1138 -11.62 -9.09 -12.97
C GLN A 1138 -10.25 -8.60 -12.55
N TYR A 1139 -10.03 -7.28 -12.55
CA TYR A 1139 -8.75 -6.68 -12.21
C TYR A 1139 -8.35 -6.96 -10.74
N TYR A 1140 -9.30 -6.86 -9.81
CA TYR A 1140 -9.05 -7.06 -8.38
C TYR A 1140 -9.38 -8.48 -7.87
N ASN A 1141 -9.63 -9.43 -8.79
CA ASN A 1141 -9.92 -10.82 -8.49
C ASN A 1141 -11.06 -11.01 -7.47
N ARG A 1142 -12.23 -10.41 -7.73
CA ARG A 1142 -13.42 -10.42 -6.86
C ARG A 1142 -14.60 -11.26 -7.38
N GLN A 1143 -14.34 -12.24 -8.23
CA GLN A 1143 -15.39 -13.08 -8.85
C GLN A 1143 -16.12 -13.95 -7.82
#